data_AF-A0A6L8Q714-F1
#
_entry.id   AF-A0A6L8Q714-F1
#
_cell.length_a   1.000
_cell.length_b   1.000
_cell.length_c   1.000
_cell.angle_alpha   90.00
_cell.angle_beta   90.00
_cell.angle_gamma   90.00
#
_symmetry.space_group_name_H-M   'P 1'
#
loop_
_entity.id
_entity.type
_entity.pdbx_description
1 polymer ?
#
loop_
_entity_poly.entity_id
_entity_poly.type
_entity_poly.pdbx_seq_one_letter_code
_entity_poly.pdbx_strand_id
1 'polypeptide(L)'
;MVELSNVPEVGKSIDPATKDDKAWTAELETADFTEGKASIKFPAIIYKQEGTGDNKVNDIGDHYYLVTEDGDDAAKDTTAYVIKVTVAVDENDPAKLTATETVRGYADDLDSTLNPLVLPEGERPAFYNTDTYDLISAASYSVYAASGEPVDRVCYVDPKIIKNLEGRAIKSGEFAFKLIQVANYNDTEGELISATTNDEFGMVDFDKANNVSGDLENPSCLAYTKPGTYYYRVIEDTSKGGMNDQSVLYSDQVITFTTVIEQDEATGQLVCTDMYYGWWDAAANQNVRFDEQYADYETQPGNIGDMSKLNPDWHPTINNKARPMDLQVRKTSVSDRDEGLVGATYALYMVNENPQGDIWLAEATSEEGGWITYKNVSLATNNLYYFKETAAPAGHTVSEFRSPYFYLVEDATSANGYALKYTDTKYFDAAEVEAAAIPMAAAEAQAMQADIAAQAEATATDNQIQPGHSADGNILLTYDKDGGVYDETTQVEVNKLDTRTHEWVEGAKLVILEKESGKEVASWTSGKAPQKLAKTLNVGITYLLREVEAPGEYRLANDVEFVIDNYGNVTITKGTENGNAELSDNTITLYDTMMDAEEVEQRERETTREVPLGTILAQTGDMLPILGIGAIVLASLIALIVAGRRRHEGKDDKN
;
A
#
# COMPACT_ATOMS: atom_id res chain seq x y z
N MET A 1 -43.04 37.04 -9.38
CA MET A 1 -43.12 37.96 -10.54
C MET A 1 -42.87 39.41 -10.10
N VAL A 2 -42.09 40.19 -10.86
CA VAL A 2 -41.78 41.62 -10.60
C VAL A 2 -41.81 42.44 -11.90
N GLU A 3 -42.03 43.76 -11.82
CA GLU A 3 -41.96 44.67 -12.99
C GLU A 3 -40.54 45.24 -13.14
N LEU A 4 -39.94 45.09 -14.32
CA LEU A 4 -38.59 45.57 -14.62
C LEU A 4 -38.57 47.08 -14.89
N SER A 5 -37.52 47.76 -14.42
CA SER A 5 -37.28 49.19 -14.66
C SER A 5 -36.74 49.48 -16.07
N ASN A 6 -36.04 48.51 -16.64
CA ASN A 6 -35.35 48.60 -17.92
C ASN A 6 -36.05 47.73 -18.99
N VAL A 7 -35.86 48.07 -20.27
CA VAL A 7 -36.38 47.27 -21.39
C VAL A 7 -35.42 46.10 -21.65
N PRO A 8 -35.86 44.84 -21.47
CA PRO A 8 -35.00 43.68 -21.71
C PRO A 8 -34.80 43.43 -23.21
N GLU A 9 -33.54 43.21 -23.60
CA GLU A 9 -33.13 42.98 -24.99
C GLU A 9 -32.69 41.52 -25.20
N VAL A 10 -33.16 40.91 -26.29
CA VAL A 10 -32.76 39.55 -26.68
C VAL A 10 -31.26 39.53 -27.01
N GLY A 11 -30.54 38.54 -26.48
CA GLY A 11 -29.08 38.41 -26.60
C GLY A 11 -28.27 39.22 -25.58
N LYS A 12 -28.90 39.74 -24.51
CA LYS A 12 -28.24 40.34 -23.35
C LYS A 12 -28.74 39.67 -22.07
N SER A 13 -27.96 39.72 -20.99
CA SER A 13 -28.40 39.27 -19.67
C SER A 13 -29.55 40.14 -19.14
N ILE A 14 -30.35 39.56 -18.26
CA ILE A 14 -31.50 40.25 -17.66
C ILE A 14 -30.97 41.14 -16.53
N ASP A 15 -31.24 42.44 -16.60
CA ASP A 15 -31.05 43.33 -15.46
C ASP A 15 -32.25 43.19 -14.52
N PRO A 16 -32.09 42.63 -13.30
CA PRO A 16 -33.20 42.38 -12.39
C PRO A 16 -33.70 43.65 -11.68
N ALA A 17 -33.15 44.84 -11.98
CA ALA A 17 -33.59 46.11 -11.41
C ALA A 17 -35.10 46.34 -11.63
N THR A 18 -35.87 46.34 -10.54
CA THR A 18 -37.33 46.52 -10.59
C THR A 18 -37.72 47.99 -10.63
N LYS A 19 -38.89 48.26 -11.23
CA LYS A 19 -39.45 49.61 -11.37
C LYS A 19 -40.03 50.16 -10.06
N ASP A 20 -40.60 49.27 -9.26
CA ASP A 20 -41.06 49.46 -7.88
C ASP A 20 -40.66 48.20 -7.07
N ASP A 21 -40.57 48.29 -5.73
CA ASP A 21 -40.32 47.14 -4.82
C ASP A 21 -41.54 46.18 -4.71
N LYS A 22 -42.36 46.09 -5.75
CA LYS A 22 -43.63 45.37 -5.75
C LYS A 22 -43.50 44.01 -6.42
N ALA A 23 -43.47 42.97 -5.59
CA ALA A 23 -43.60 41.58 -6.03
C ALA A 23 -45.06 41.13 -6.08
N TRP A 24 -45.36 40.29 -7.07
CA TRP A 24 -46.56 39.47 -7.14
C TRP A 24 -46.14 38.01 -6.98
N THR A 25 -46.51 37.44 -5.84
CA THR A 25 -46.29 36.02 -5.51
C THR A 25 -47.57 35.24 -5.74
N ALA A 26 -47.43 33.98 -6.14
CA ALA A 26 -48.48 32.98 -6.16
C ALA A 26 -47.83 31.66 -5.71
N GLU A 27 -48.57 30.88 -4.94
CA GLU A 27 -48.14 29.62 -4.33
C GLU A 27 -49.07 28.50 -4.82
N LEU A 28 -48.56 27.27 -4.86
CA LEU A 28 -49.30 26.07 -5.24
C LEU A 28 -49.03 24.98 -4.19
N GLU A 29 -50.06 24.24 -3.80
CA GLU A 29 -49.97 23.09 -2.91
C GLU A 29 -49.97 21.79 -3.73
N THR A 30 -49.46 20.68 -3.20
CA THR A 30 -49.45 19.37 -3.90
C THR A 30 -50.85 18.94 -4.39
N ALA A 31 -51.91 19.39 -3.71
CA ALA A 31 -53.29 19.10 -4.07
C ALA A 31 -53.82 19.89 -5.30
N ASP A 32 -53.11 20.92 -5.76
CA ASP A 32 -53.48 21.71 -6.95
C ASP A 32 -53.00 21.05 -8.26
N PHE A 33 -52.13 20.04 -8.18
CA PHE A 33 -51.60 19.31 -9.33
C PHE A 33 -52.57 18.22 -9.79
N THR A 34 -52.83 18.18 -11.10
CA THR A 34 -53.58 17.12 -11.78
C THR A 34 -52.72 16.59 -12.92
N GLU A 35 -52.48 15.28 -12.97
CA GLU A 35 -51.60 14.65 -13.97
C GLU A 35 -50.19 15.30 -14.04
N GLY A 36 -49.64 15.64 -12.87
CA GLY A 36 -48.32 16.28 -12.75
C GLY A 36 -48.27 17.76 -13.17
N LYS A 37 -49.40 18.39 -13.50
CA LYS A 37 -49.46 19.79 -13.94
C LYS A 37 -50.42 20.62 -13.08
N ALA A 38 -50.04 21.85 -12.79
CA ALA A 38 -50.87 22.85 -12.11
C ALA A 38 -50.83 24.18 -12.87
N SER A 39 -51.89 24.98 -12.77
CA SER A 39 -51.95 26.30 -13.42
C SER A 39 -51.76 27.40 -12.37
N ILE A 40 -50.59 28.04 -12.38
CA ILE A 40 -50.30 29.18 -11.51
C ILE A 40 -51.09 30.42 -11.95
N LYS A 41 -51.65 31.14 -10.99
CA LYS A 41 -52.42 32.37 -11.25
C LYS A 41 -51.99 33.50 -10.33
N PHE A 42 -51.29 34.48 -10.90
CA PHE A 42 -50.89 35.69 -10.19
C PHE A 42 -52.08 36.59 -9.82
N PRO A 43 -51.97 37.39 -8.74
CA PRO A 43 -52.95 38.42 -8.42
C PRO A 43 -53.10 39.45 -9.55
N ALA A 44 -54.32 39.93 -9.78
CA ALA A 44 -54.62 40.84 -10.88
C ALA A 44 -53.83 42.16 -10.79
N ILE A 45 -53.17 42.54 -11.88
CA ILE A 45 -52.51 43.84 -12.05
C ILE A 45 -53.56 44.86 -12.48
N ILE A 46 -53.59 46.03 -11.82
CA ILE A 46 -54.54 47.11 -12.08
C ILE A 46 -53.80 48.32 -12.63
N TYR A 47 -53.87 48.51 -13.95
CA TYR A 47 -53.34 49.68 -14.65
C TYR A 47 -54.29 50.87 -14.53
N LYS A 48 -53.73 52.08 -14.44
CA LYS A 48 -54.47 53.32 -14.18
C LYS A 48 -54.14 54.42 -15.18
N GLN A 49 -55.17 55.18 -15.52
CA GLN A 49 -55.05 56.48 -16.17
C GLN A 49 -55.88 57.50 -15.39
N GLU A 50 -55.29 58.03 -14.30
CA GLU A 50 -56.00 58.83 -13.30
C GLU A 50 -55.22 60.11 -12.96
N GLY A 51 -55.94 61.20 -12.64
CA GLY A 51 -55.34 62.47 -12.22
C GLY A 51 -55.08 63.49 -13.34
N THR A 52 -54.66 64.69 -12.94
CA THR A 52 -54.38 65.84 -13.83
C THR A 52 -53.21 66.66 -13.30
N GLY A 53 -52.36 67.18 -14.19
CA GLY A 53 -51.14 67.88 -13.81
C GLY A 53 -50.05 66.91 -13.31
N ASP A 54 -49.20 67.38 -12.40
CA ASP A 54 -48.00 66.65 -11.95
C ASP A 54 -48.29 65.35 -11.17
N ASN A 55 -49.55 65.14 -10.75
CA ASN A 55 -50.01 63.93 -10.06
C ASN A 55 -50.75 62.94 -10.98
N LYS A 56 -50.56 63.01 -12.31
CA LYS A 56 -51.18 62.09 -13.26
C LYS A 56 -50.44 60.74 -13.27
N VAL A 57 -51.14 59.66 -12.93
CA VAL A 57 -50.70 58.28 -13.18
C VAL A 57 -51.22 57.87 -14.57
N ASN A 58 -50.35 57.27 -15.39
CA ASN A 58 -50.67 56.93 -16.77
C ASN A 58 -49.89 55.69 -17.22
N ASP A 59 -50.44 54.52 -16.93
CA ASP A 59 -49.83 53.22 -17.24
C ASP A 59 -50.13 52.77 -18.68
N ILE A 60 -50.18 53.71 -19.64
CA ILE A 60 -50.28 53.39 -21.06
C ILE A 60 -48.88 53.25 -21.63
N GLY A 61 -48.57 52.09 -22.20
CA GLY A 61 -47.28 51.77 -22.76
C GLY A 61 -46.94 50.29 -22.67
N ASP A 62 -45.67 49.99 -22.82
CA ASP A 62 -45.13 48.64 -22.69
C ASP A 62 -44.56 48.44 -21.28
N HIS A 63 -45.04 47.40 -20.60
CA HIS A 63 -44.57 46.94 -19.29
C HIS A 63 -43.89 45.58 -19.45
N TYR A 64 -42.83 45.34 -18.68
CA TYR A 64 -42.05 44.09 -18.75
C TYR A 64 -42.03 43.43 -17.38
N TYR A 65 -42.53 42.20 -17.30
CA TYR A 65 -42.61 41.43 -16.09
C TYR A 65 -41.63 40.26 -16.14
N LEU A 66 -40.79 40.16 -15.13
CA LEU A 66 -39.92 39.02 -14.89
C LEU A 66 -40.68 38.01 -14.02
N VAL A 67 -40.79 36.78 -14.49
CA VAL A 67 -41.37 35.64 -13.78
C VAL A 67 -40.28 34.61 -13.58
N THR A 68 -40.02 34.29 -12.32
CA THR A 68 -39.08 33.27 -11.84
C THR A 68 -39.82 32.43 -10.79
N GLU A 69 -39.32 31.23 -10.54
CA GLU A 69 -39.66 30.49 -9.34
C GLU A 69 -38.91 31.03 -8.11
N ASP A 70 -39.38 30.69 -6.91
CA ASP A 70 -38.75 31.01 -5.62
C ASP A 70 -38.82 29.77 -4.72
N GLY A 71 -37.69 29.38 -4.13
CA GLY A 71 -37.51 28.06 -3.53
C GLY A 71 -36.04 27.69 -3.31
N ASP A 72 -35.81 26.46 -2.87
CA ASP A 72 -34.47 25.89 -2.69
C ASP A 72 -33.73 25.82 -4.03
N ASP A 73 -32.46 26.27 -4.07
CA ASP A 73 -31.61 26.27 -5.26
C ASP A 73 -31.41 24.86 -5.84
N ALA A 74 -31.62 23.80 -5.04
CA ALA A 74 -31.50 22.41 -5.47
C ALA A 74 -32.78 21.79 -6.07
N ALA A 75 -33.93 22.49 -6.02
CA ALA A 75 -35.24 21.93 -6.39
C ALA A 75 -36.13 22.85 -7.24
N LYS A 76 -35.81 24.14 -7.35
CA LYS A 76 -36.54 25.08 -8.22
C LYS A 76 -36.04 25.04 -9.66
N ASP A 77 -36.93 25.37 -10.59
CA ASP A 77 -36.57 25.73 -11.95
C ASP A 77 -35.94 27.14 -11.96
N THR A 78 -34.71 27.25 -12.44
CA THR A 78 -33.98 28.53 -12.54
C THR A 78 -34.45 29.41 -13.68
N THR A 79 -35.25 28.87 -14.61
CA THR A 79 -35.69 29.56 -15.83
C THR A 79 -36.37 30.89 -15.52
N ALA A 80 -35.91 31.95 -16.19
CA ALA A 80 -36.42 33.31 -16.07
C ALA A 80 -37.23 33.70 -17.30
N TYR A 81 -38.55 33.83 -17.17
CA TYR A 81 -39.42 34.27 -18.26
C TYR A 81 -39.67 35.78 -18.22
N VAL A 82 -39.57 36.41 -19.39
CA VAL A 82 -39.93 37.83 -19.58
C VAL A 82 -41.25 37.94 -20.34
N ILE A 83 -42.27 38.49 -19.70
CA ILE A 83 -43.58 38.76 -20.30
C ILE A 83 -43.70 40.25 -20.60
N LYS A 84 -43.98 40.60 -21.85
CA LYS A 84 -44.32 41.96 -22.27
C LYS A 84 -45.83 42.14 -22.23
N VAL A 85 -46.32 43.13 -21.46
CA VAL A 85 -47.71 43.56 -21.45
C VAL A 85 -47.81 44.94 -22.07
N THR A 86 -48.54 45.07 -23.17
CA THR A 86 -48.84 46.36 -23.79
C THR A 86 -50.21 46.83 -23.30
N VAL A 87 -50.25 48.00 -22.65
CA VAL A 87 -51.47 48.63 -22.14
C VAL A 87 -51.89 49.78 -23.04
N ALA A 88 -53.12 49.73 -23.55
CA ALA A 88 -53.70 50.69 -24.46
C ALA A 88 -55.09 51.16 -23.98
N VAL A 89 -55.63 52.20 -24.60
CA VAL A 89 -57.04 52.59 -24.41
C VAL A 89 -57.92 51.60 -25.18
N ASP A 90 -59.03 51.16 -24.58
CA ASP A 90 -60.01 50.28 -25.26
C ASP A 90 -60.58 50.98 -26.51
N GLU A 91 -60.51 50.32 -27.67
CA GLU A 91 -60.96 50.88 -28.95
C GLU A 91 -62.47 51.19 -29.00
N ASN A 92 -63.26 50.57 -28.11
CA ASN A 92 -64.71 50.69 -28.02
C ASN A 92 -65.17 51.53 -26.82
N ASP A 93 -64.33 51.70 -25.79
CA ASP A 93 -64.63 52.50 -24.60
C ASP A 93 -63.42 53.34 -24.14
N PRO A 94 -63.30 54.60 -24.58
CA PRO A 94 -62.18 55.48 -24.23
C PRO A 94 -62.00 55.79 -22.74
N ALA A 95 -62.91 55.33 -21.86
CA ALA A 95 -62.76 55.41 -20.40
C ALA A 95 -62.13 54.14 -19.78
N LYS A 96 -61.75 53.14 -20.58
CA LYS A 96 -61.12 51.89 -20.14
C LYS A 96 -59.74 51.69 -20.74
N LEU A 97 -58.92 50.90 -20.04
CA LEU A 97 -57.66 50.37 -20.56
C LEU A 97 -57.82 48.88 -20.87
N THR A 98 -57.20 48.45 -21.96
CA THR A 98 -56.99 47.04 -22.33
C THR A 98 -55.51 46.70 -22.20
N ALA A 99 -55.22 45.47 -21.81
CA ALA A 99 -53.85 44.94 -21.73
C ALA A 99 -53.73 43.71 -22.61
N THR A 100 -52.67 43.64 -23.43
CA THR A 100 -52.33 42.47 -24.24
C THR A 100 -50.97 41.94 -23.81
N GLU A 101 -50.92 40.65 -23.43
CA GLU A 101 -49.69 39.98 -23.03
C GLU A 101 -49.04 39.25 -24.22
N THR A 102 -47.71 39.26 -24.25
CA THR A 102 -46.89 38.47 -25.18
C THR A 102 -45.64 38.01 -24.44
N VAL A 103 -45.29 36.73 -24.53
CA VAL A 103 -44.02 36.25 -23.99
C VAL A 103 -42.90 36.83 -24.86
N ARG A 104 -41.93 37.49 -24.24
CA ARG A 104 -40.84 38.19 -24.93
C ARG A 104 -39.62 37.29 -25.13
N GLY A 105 -39.37 36.41 -24.18
CA GLY A 105 -38.21 35.53 -24.15
C GLY A 105 -38.09 34.76 -22.84
N TYR A 106 -37.07 33.92 -22.76
CA TYR A 106 -36.65 33.18 -21.58
C TYR A 106 -35.13 33.26 -21.43
N ALA A 107 -34.60 33.11 -20.22
CA ALA A 107 -33.19 32.84 -19.95
C ALA A 107 -33.10 31.67 -18.97
N ASP A 108 -32.03 30.89 -19.03
CA ASP A 108 -31.90 29.65 -18.24
C ASP A 108 -31.68 29.96 -16.74
N ASP A 109 -31.13 31.15 -16.46
CA ASP A 109 -31.09 31.80 -15.14
C ASP A 109 -31.04 33.34 -15.32
N LEU A 110 -30.80 34.09 -14.24
CA LEU A 110 -30.73 35.57 -14.28
C LEU A 110 -29.42 36.13 -14.85
N ASP A 111 -28.33 35.36 -14.81
CA ASP A 111 -27.02 35.77 -15.35
C ASP A 111 -26.91 35.48 -16.86
N SER A 112 -27.74 34.56 -17.35
CA SER A 112 -27.83 34.09 -18.73
C SER A 112 -28.49 35.11 -19.68
N THR A 113 -28.19 34.97 -20.99
CA THR A 113 -28.74 35.87 -22.01
C THR A 113 -30.19 35.55 -22.36
N LEU A 114 -31.04 36.57 -22.45
CA LEU A 114 -32.44 36.43 -22.86
C LEU A 114 -32.55 35.93 -24.30
N ASN A 115 -33.07 34.71 -24.45
CA ASN A 115 -33.36 34.03 -25.70
C ASN A 115 -34.81 34.33 -26.15
N PRO A 116 -35.10 34.38 -27.47
CA PRO A 116 -36.46 34.58 -27.96
C PRO A 116 -37.30 33.31 -27.76
N LEU A 117 -38.52 33.46 -27.24
CA LEU A 117 -39.48 32.35 -27.10
C LEU A 117 -40.69 32.55 -28.03
N VAL A 118 -41.06 31.50 -28.76
CA VAL A 118 -42.30 31.48 -29.56
C VAL A 118 -43.06 30.22 -29.17
N LEU A 119 -44.12 30.41 -28.38
CA LEU A 119 -45.00 29.32 -27.95
C LEU A 119 -46.13 29.09 -28.98
N PRO A 120 -46.56 27.84 -29.22
CA PRO A 120 -47.79 27.51 -29.94
C PRO A 120 -49.04 28.23 -29.42
N GLU A 121 -50.05 28.37 -30.28
CA GLU A 121 -51.30 29.07 -29.94
C GLU A 121 -52.07 28.32 -28.85
N GLY A 122 -52.14 28.92 -27.66
CA GLY A 122 -52.80 28.36 -26.48
C GLY A 122 -51.85 27.99 -25.35
N GLU A 123 -50.56 27.79 -25.62
CA GLU A 123 -49.55 27.46 -24.61
C GLU A 123 -49.16 28.68 -23.76
N ARG A 124 -48.46 28.42 -22.66
CA ARG A 124 -48.00 29.41 -21.68
C ARG A 124 -46.60 29.02 -21.17
N PRO A 125 -45.80 29.98 -20.66
CA PRO A 125 -44.60 29.65 -19.90
C PRO A 125 -44.93 28.66 -18.78
N ALA A 126 -44.06 27.68 -18.59
CA ALA A 126 -44.20 26.63 -17.58
C ALA A 126 -42.87 26.51 -16.84
N PHE A 127 -42.95 26.25 -15.54
CA PHE A 127 -41.78 25.93 -14.72
C PHE A 127 -41.79 24.41 -14.49
N TYR A 128 -40.61 23.82 -14.53
CA TYR A 128 -40.40 22.37 -14.45
C TYR A 128 -39.67 22.03 -13.16
N ASN A 129 -40.42 22.09 -12.06
CA ASN A 129 -40.02 21.53 -10.78
C ASN A 129 -39.89 20.00 -10.92
N THR A 130 -38.71 19.52 -11.28
CA THR A 130 -38.40 18.11 -11.04
C THR A 130 -38.28 17.92 -9.53
N ASP A 131 -39.09 17.04 -8.95
CA ASP A 131 -38.54 16.17 -7.90
C ASP A 131 -37.28 15.60 -8.52
N THR A 132 -36.12 15.93 -7.93
CA THR A 132 -34.80 15.79 -8.53
C THR A 132 -34.69 14.45 -9.22
N TYR A 133 -34.23 14.42 -10.48
CA TYR A 133 -33.98 13.22 -11.31
C TYR A 133 -34.20 11.92 -10.54
N ASP A 134 -35.15 11.06 -10.96
CA ASP A 134 -35.38 9.71 -10.41
C ASP A 134 -34.16 8.79 -10.65
N LEU A 135 -33.04 9.18 -10.03
CA LEU A 135 -31.83 8.47 -9.77
C LEU A 135 -32.22 7.38 -8.79
N ILE A 136 -32.69 6.27 -9.36
CA ILE A 136 -32.62 4.97 -8.71
C ILE A 136 -31.13 4.62 -8.61
N SER A 137 -30.45 5.31 -7.68
CA SER A 137 -29.11 4.98 -7.20
C SER A 137 -29.25 3.70 -6.39
N ALA A 138 -29.03 2.60 -7.08
CA ALA A 138 -29.09 1.25 -6.57
C ALA A 138 -27.78 0.55 -6.95
N ALA A 139 -27.09 -0.08 -5.98
CA ALA A 139 -25.77 -0.72 -6.12
C ALA A 139 -25.11 -0.67 -7.50
N SER A 140 -24.17 0.26 -7.70
CA SER A 140 -23.44 0.48 -8.97
C SER A 140 -24.18 1.16 -10.12
N TYR A 141 -25.46 1.50 -10.02
CA TYR A 141 -26.25 1.94 -11.18
C TYR A 141 -26.71 3.39 -11.10
N SER A 142 -26.38 4.16 -12.14
CA SER A 142 -27.06 5.41 -12.48
C SER A 142 -28.06 5.13 -13.60
N VAL A 143 -29.35 5.09 -13.28
CA VAL A 143 -30.43 5.00 -14.28
C VAL A 143 -30.98 6.40 -14.53
N TYR A 144 -30.76 6.93 -15.73
CA TYR A 144 -31.46 8.14 -16.18
C TYR A 144 -32.71 7.73 -16.96
N ALA A 145 -33.86 7.83 -16.31
CA ALA A 145 -35.14 7.83 -16.99
C ALA A 145 -35.41 9.25 -17.52
N ALA A 146 -35.53 9.42 -18.84
CA ALA A 146 -35.82 10.72 -19.44
C ALA A 146 -37.21 11.22 -18.98
N SER A 147 -37.23 12.13 -17.99
CA SER A 147 -38.45 12.62 -17.38
C SER A 147 -39.09 13.73 -18.21
N GLY A 148 -40.08 13.36 -19.03
CA GLY A 148 -41.21 14.25 -19.29
C GLY A 148 -41.10 15.34 -20.36
N GLU A 149 -40.54 15.05 -21.54
CA GLU A 149 -40.92 15.69 -22.83
C GLU A 149 -40.53 14.72 -23.99
N PRO A 150 -41.05 14.85 -25.23
CA PRO A 150 -40.87 13.87 -26.29
C PRO A 150 -39.54 14.08 -27.05
N VAL A 151 -38.42 13.81 -26.37
CA VAL A 151 -37.12 13.57 -27.02
C VAL A 151 -36.65 12.17 -26.64
N ASP A 152 -36.80 11.26 -27.60
CA ASP A 152 -36.29 9.90 -27.68
C ASP A 152 -36.52 8.95 -26.48
N ARG A 153 -37.14 7.80 -26.79
CA ARG A 153 -37.40 6.71 -25.83
C ARG A 153 -36.09 6.01 -25.46
N VAL A 154 -35.32 6.60 -24.55
CA VAL A 154 -34.00 6.13 -24.13
C VAL A 154 -33.98 5.86 -22.63
N CYS A 155 -33.42 4.72 -22.25
CA CYS A 155 -33.02 4.43 -20.87
C CYS A 155 -31.50 4.42 -20.80
N TYR A 156 -30.90 5.06 -19.79
CA TYR A 156 -29.45 5.04 -19.57
C TYR A 156 -29.07 4.14 -18.40
N VAL A 157 -27.90 3.49 -18.48
CA VAL A 157 -27.36 2.61 -17.42
C VAL A 157 -25.84 2.71 -17.36
N ASP A 158 -25.31 2.82 -16.15
CA ASP A 158 -23.90 3.14 -15.91
C ASP A 158 -23.17 2.00 -15.16
N PRO A 159 -22.56 1.02 -15.85
CA PRO A 159 -21.95 -0.13 -15.17
C PRO A 159 -20.54 0.18 -14.65
N LYS A 160 -20.26 -0.26 -13.42
CA LYS A 160 -18.96 -0.14 -12.73
C LYS A 160 -18.51 -1.48 -12.13
N ILE A 161 -17.20 -1.72 -12.03
CA ILE A 161 -16.62 -2.83 -11.26
C ILE A 161 -15.46 -2.35 -10.39
N ILE A 162 -15.05 -3.15 -9.40
CA ILE A 162 -13.78 -2.95 -8.68
C ILE A 162 -12.72 -3.90 -9.26
N LYS A 163 -11.51 -3.39 -9.46
CA LYS A 163 -10.29 -4.15 -9.65
C LYS A 163 -9.46 -4.11 -8.37
N ASN A 164 -9.27 -5.27 -7.75
CA ASN A 164 -8.38 -5.43 -6.60
C ASN A 164 -7.07 -6.13 -7.02
N LEU A 165 -5.97 -5.75 -6.39
CA LEU A 165 -4.66 -6.40 -6.49
C LEU A 165 -4.18 -6.79 -5.10
N GLU A 166 -4.12 -8.08 -4.81
CA GLU A 166 -3.51 -8.56 -3.57
C GLU A 166 -1.97 -8.47 -3.64
N GLY A 167 -1.32 -8.13 -2.53
CA GLY A 167 0.14 -8.21 -2.37
C GLY A 167 0.91 -6.91 -2.63
N ARG A 168 0.36 -5.94 -3.37
CA ARG A 168 0.84 -4.55 -3.41
C ARG A 168 -0.29 -3.58 -3.76
N ALA A 169 -0.05 -2.28 -3.56
CA ALA A 169 -0.97 -1.25 -4.06
C ALA A 169 -1.11 -1.34 -5.59
N ILE A 170 -2.35 -1.10 -6.04
CA ILE A 170 -2.71 -0.93 -7.45
C ILE A 170 -2.34 0.48 -7.92
N LYS A 171 -1.94 0.63 -9.18
CA LYS A 171 -1.69 1.93 -9.82
C LYS A 171 -2.87 2.29 -10.73
N SER A 172 -3.19 3.59 -10.83
CA SER A 172 -4.13 4.08 -11.84
C SER A 172 -3.63 3.74 -13.25
N GLY A 173 -4.51 3.21 -14.10
CA GLY A 173 -4.19 2.76 -15.46
C GLY A 173 -3.57 1.36 -15.58
N GLU A 174 -3.33 0.63 -14.47
CA GLU A 174 -2.56 -0.62 -14.47
C GLU A 174 -3.24 -1.78 -15.21
N PHE A 175 -4.55 -1.94 -15.01
CA PHE A 175 -5.36 -2.99 -15.62
C PHE A 175 -6.41 -2.38 -16.55
N ALA A 176 -6.44 -2.88 -17.79
CA ALA A 176 -7.40 -2.48 -18.80
C ALA A 176 -8.59 -3.44 -18.85
N PHE A 177 -9.78 -2.93 -19.15
CA PHE A 177 -11.01 -3.69 -19.22
C PHE A 177 -11.84 -3.33 -20.45
N LYS A 178 -12.59 -4.32 -20.94
CA LYS A 178 -13.58 -4.19 -22.01
C LYS A 178 -14.95 -4.59 -21.51
N LEU A 179 -15.94 -3.76 -21.81
CA LEU A 179 -17.35 -4.12 -21.78
C LEU A 179 -17.75 -4.54 -23.20
N ILE A 180 -18.08 -5.83 -23.38
CA ILE A 180 -18.58 -6.34 -24.67
C ILE A 180 -20.06 -6.73 -24.54
N GLN A 181 -20.85 -6.49 -25.59
CA GLN A 181 -22.21 -6.99 -25.72
C GLN A 181 -22.21 -8.33 -26.48
N VAL A 182 -22.88 -9.33 -25.91
CA VAL A 182 -22.98 -10.69 -26.47
C VAL A 182 -24.44 -11.05 -26.80
N ALA A 183 -24.65 -12.00 -27.71
CA ALA A 183 -26.01 -12.46 -28.02
C ALA A 183 -26.54 -13.40 -26.92
N ASN A 184 -25.63 -14.16 -26.29
CA ASN A 184 -25.88 -14.95 -25.09
C ASN A 184 -24.56 -15.24 -24.36
N TYR A 185 -24.61 -15.67 -23.09
CA TYR A 185 -23.41 -15.84 -22.28
C TYR A 185 -22.48 -17.03 -22.65
N ASN A 186 -22.89 -17.93 -23.55
CA ASN A 186 -21.94 -18.88 -24.16
C ASN A 186 -20.96 -18.19 -25.11
N ASP A 187 -21.28 -17.00 -25.63
CA ASP A 187 -20.42 -16.27 -26.55
C ASP A 187 -19.27 -15.63 -25.75
N THR A 188 -18.03 -15.86 -26.19
CA THR A 188 -16.81 -15.28 -25.59
C THR A 188 -16.35 -14.00 -26.29
N GLU A 189 -16.94 -13.68 -27.44
CA GLU A 189 -16.67 -12.51 -28.26
C GLU A 189 -17.99 -11.79 -28.56
N GLY A 190 -17.91 -10.49 -28.81
CA GLY A 190 -19.09 -9.62 -28.91
C GLY A 190 -18.74 -8.23 -29.44
N GLU A 191 -19.74 -7.37 -29.53
CA GLU A 191 -19.54 -5.96 -29.90
C GLU A 191 -18.82 -5.23 -28.77
N LEU A 192 -17.72 -4.53 -29.05
CA LEU A 192 -17.02 -3.73 -28.06
C LEU A 192 -17.80 -2.44 -27.80
N ILE A 193 -18.30 -2.27 -26.57
CA ILE A 193 -19.11 -1.13 -26.17
C ILE A 193 -18.27 -0.06 -25.48
N SER A 194 -17.42 -0.47 -24.54
CA SER A 194 -16.51 0.44 -23.82
C SER A 194 -15.17 -0.24 -23.54
N ALA A 195 -14.10 0.55 -23.52
CA ALA A 195 -12.77 0.12 -23.10
C ALA A 195 -12.16 1.20 -22.21
N THR A 196 -11.72 0.80 -21.02
CA THR A 196 -11.32 1.69 -19.92
C THR A 196 -10.22 1.04 -19.07
N THR A 197 -9.75 1.72 -18.03
CA THR A 197 -8.76 1.20 -17.06
C THR A 197 -9.23 1.46 -15.64
N ASN A 198 -8.63 0.79 -14.65
CA ASN A 198 -8.86 1.14 -13.25
C ASN A 198 -8.26 2.50 -12.86
N ASP A 199 -8.82 3.14 -11.84
CA ASP A 199 -8.25 4.32 -11.16
C ASP A 199 -7.28 3.93 -10.01
N GLU A 200 -6.86 4.89 -9.18
CA GLU A 200 -5.95 4.64 -8.05
C GLU A 200 -6.57 3.84 -6.88
N PHE A 201 -7.90 3.75 -6.81
CA PHE A 201 -8.64 2.95 -5.83
C PHE A 201 -9.10 1.60 -6.39
N GLY A 202 -8.86 1.36 -7.68
CA GLY A 202 -9.29 0.17 -8.38
C GLY A 202 -10.66 0.28 -9.04
N MET A 203 -11.34 1.42 -8.97
CA MET A 203 -12.62 1.62 -9.67
C MET A 203 -12.42 1.55 -11.18
N VAL A 204 -13.25 0.75 -11.85
CA VAL A 204 -13.29 0.62 -13.31
C VAL A 204 -14.64 1.14 -13.76
N ASP A 205 -14.63 2.34 -14.34
CA ASP A 205 -15.83 3.00 -14.83
C ASP A 205 -15.96 2.85 -16.35
N PHE A 206 -17.13 2.38 -16.81
CA PHE A 206 -17.46 2.24 -18.22
C PHE A 206 -18.23 3.44 -18.78
N ASP A 207 -18.11 4.61 -18.13
CA ASP A 207 -18.51 5.98 -18.51
C ASP A 207 -18.26 6.44 -19.98
N LYS A 208 -17.78 5.58 -20.87
CA LYS A 208 -17.55 5.82 -22.31
C LYS A 208 -18.26 4.80 -23.20
N ALA A 209 -19.24 4.09 -22.64
CA ALA A 209 -20.13 3.17 -23.36
C ALA A 209 -20.96 3.86 -24.45
N ASN A 210 -21.06 5.19 -24.40
CA ASN A 210 -21.63 6.03 -25.45
C ASN A 210 -20.69 7.18 -25.81
N ASN A 211 -20.48 7.42 -27.11
CA ASN A 211 -19.62 8.49 -27.64
C ASN A 211 -20.26 9.91 -27.60
N VAL A 212 -21.09 10.22 -26.60
CA VAL A 212 -21.67 11.57 -26.38
C VAL A 212 -20.89 12.34 -25.30
N SER A 213 -21.16 13.65 -25.19
CA SER A 213 -20.29 14.65 -24.55
C SER A 213 -20.13 14.54 -23.03
N GLY A 214 -20.91 13.71 -22.33
CA GLY A 214 -20.79 13.53 -20.88
C GLY A 214 -21.29 14.73 -20.07
N ASP A 215 -22.22 15.50 -20.64
CA ASP A 215 -23.00 16.52 -19.93
C ASP A 215 -24.23 15.88 -19.24
N LEU A 216 -24.89 16.61 -18.33
CA LEU A 216 -26.08 16.10 -17.62
C LEU A 216 -27.24 15.75 -18.56
N GLU A 217 -27.30 16.34 -19.75
CA GLU A 217 -28.34 16.09 -20.75
C GLU A 217 -28.05 14.84 -21.59
N ASN A 218 -26.77 14.47 -21.76
CA ASN A 218 -26.30 13.31 -22.51
C ASN A 218 -25.27 12.51 -21.70
N PRO A 219 -25.71 11.78 -20.66
CA PRO A 219 -24.82 10.96 -19.84
C PRO A 219 -24.14 9.89 -20.71
N SER A 220 -22.83 9.72 -20.53
CA SER A 220 -21.97 8.86 -21.35
C SER A 220 -22.07 7.35 -21.00
N CYS A 221 -23.19 6.99 -20.40
CA CYS A 221 -23.60 5.66 -19.95
C CYS A 221 -24.24 4.84 -21.10
N LEU A 222 -24.48 3.53 -20.93
CA LEU A 222 -25.17 2.68 -21.92
C LEU A 222 -26.57 3.21 -22.23
N ALA A 223 -26.90 3.48 -23.50
CA ALA A 223 -28.25 3.88 -23.92
C ALA A 223 -29.03 2.74 -24.59
N TYR A 224 -30.26 2.51 -24.13
CA TYR A 224 -31.20 1.56 -24.71
C TYR A 224 -32.32 2.29 -25.43
N THR A 225 -32.45 2.09 -26.73
CA THR A 225 -33.47 2.72 -27.60
C THR A 225 -34.65 1.79 -27.93
N LYS A 226 -34.65 0.56 -27.41
CA LYS A 226 -35.66 -0.48 -27.67
C LYS A 226 -35.88 -1.37 -26.44
N PRO A 227 -37.06 -1.98 -26.29
CA PRO A 227 -37.26 -3.06 -25.32
C PRO A 227 -36.44 -4.30 -25.70
N GLY A 228 -35.97 -5.03 -24.69
CA GLY A 228 -35.22 -6.27 -24.83
C GLY A 228 -34.41 -6.62 -23.58
N THR A 229 -33.91 -7.86 -23.54
CA THR A 229 -32.86 -8.26 -22.59
C THR A 229 -31.52 -8.16 -23.30
N TYR A 230 -30.56 -7.47 -22.68
CA TYR A 230 -29.23 -7.23 -23.19
C TYR A 230 -28.22 -7.91 -22.26
N TYR A 231 -27.21 -8.54 -22.87
CA TYR A 231 -26.21 -9.36 -22.18
C TYR A 231 -24.82 -8.79 -22.43
N TYR A 232 -24.08 -8.54 -21.36
CA TYR A 232 -22.75 -7.96 -21.42
C TYR A 232 -21.74 -8.79 -20.63
N ARG A 233 -20.50 -8.81 -21.10
CA ARG A 233 -19.35 -9.38 -20.36
C ARG A 233 -18.34 -8.27 -20.11
N VAL A 234 -17.92 -8.14 -18.86
CA VAL A 234 -16.74 -7.36 -18.48
C VAL A 234 -15.55 -8.31 -18.47
N ILE A 235 -14.54 -7.99 -19.28
CA ILE A 235 -13.36 -8.82 -19.53
C ILE A 235 -12.11 -7.96 -19.35
N GLU A 236 -11.13 -8.47 -18.61
CA GLU A 236 -9.80 -7.87 -18.49
C GLU A 236 -9.04 -7.98 -19.83
N ASP A 237 -8.60 -6.84 -20.39
CA ASP A 237 -8.13 -6.77 -21.78
C ASP A 237 -6.68 -7.25 -21.95
N THR A 238 -6.57 -8.52 -22.27
CA THR A 238 -5.29 -9.19 -22.59
C THR A 238 -4.65 -8.65 -23.88
N SER A 239 -5.44 -8.13 -24.83
CA SER A 239 -4.99 -7.86 -26.21
C SER A 239 -4.07 -6.64 -26.36
N LYS A 240 -4.02 -5.78 -25.33
CA LYS A 240 -3.11 -4.63 -25.23
C LYS A 240 -1.80 -4.96 -24.52
N GLY A 241 -1.55 -6.24 -24.22
CA GLY A 241 -0.46 -6.66 -23.34
C GLY A 241 -0.79 -6.50 -21.85
N GLY A 242 -2.06 -6.25 -21.50
CA GLY A 242 -2.54 -6.11 -20.13
C GLY A 242 -2.47 -7.39 -19.28
N MET A 243 -2.06 -8.53 -19.87
CA MET A 243 -1.67 -9.76 -19.16
C MET A 243 -0.18 -10.14 -19.39
N ASN A 244 0.67 -9.20 -19.82
CA ASN A 244 2.09 -9.43 -20.03
C ASN A 244 2.96 -9.08 -18.80
N ASP A 245 2.41 -8.44 -17.76
CA ASP A 245 3.15 -8.24 -16.52
C ASP A 245 3.32 -9.60 -15.83
N GLN A 246 4.50 -10.19 -16.01
CA GLN A 246 4.83 -11.48 -15.42
C GLN A 246 4.84 -11.43 -13.89
N SER A 247 4.89 -10.24 -13.26
CA SER A 247 4.76 -10.07 -11.82
C SER A 247 3.32 -10.23 -11.31
N VAL A 248 2.32 -10.43 -12.18
CA VAL A 248 0.91 -10.56 -11.78
C VAL A 248 0.34 -11.94 -12.13
N LEU A 249 -0.36 -12.53 -11.16
CA LEU A 249 -1.28 -13.65 -11.33
C LEU A 249 -2.67 -13.08 -11.63
N TYR A 250 -3.03 -13.14 -12.90
CA TYR A 250 -4.31 -12.65 -13.41
C TYR A 250 -5.46 -13.59 -13.06
N SER A 251 -6.61 -13.00 -12.79
CA SER A 251 -7.88 -13.72 -12.67
C SER A 251 -8.36 -14.21 -14.04
N ASP A 252 -8.99 -15.37 -14.09
CA ASP A 252 -9.82 -15.83 -15.21
C ASP A 252 -11.31 -15.45 -15.03
N GLN A 253 -11.63 -14.75 -13.95
CA GLN A 253 -12.98 -14.31 -13.61
C GLN A 253 -13.55 -13.37 -14.68
N VAL A 254 -14.72 -13.73 -15.21
CA VAL A 254 -15.53 -12.88 -16.09
C VAL A 254 -16.77 -12.46 -15.34
N ILE A 255 -16.95 -11.15 -15.19
CA ILE A 255 -18.20 -10.58 -14.68
C ILE A 255 -19.17 -10.48 -15.86
N THR A 256 -20.38 -10.97 -15.67
CA THR A 256 -21.51 -10.71 -16.56
C THR A 256 -22.33 -9.55 -16.03
N PHE A 257 -23.02 -8.86 -16.95
CA PHE A 257 -23.92 -7.78 -16.63
C PHE A 257 -25.16 -7.91 -17.52
N THR A 258 -26.34 -7.97 -16.91
CA THR A 258 -27.62 -8.13 -17.60
C THR A 258 -28.47 -6.89 -17.39
N THR A 259 -29.17 -6.43 -18.44
CA THR A 259 -30.23 -5.43 -18.32
C THR A 259 -31.49 -5.90 -19.05
N VAL A 260 -32.64 -5.64 -18.43
CA VAL A 260 -33.97 -5.91 -18.99
C VAL A 260 -34.66 -4.58 -19.17
N ILE A 261 -34.97 -4.23 -20.42
CA ILE A 261 -35.62 -2.99 -20.80
C ILE A 261 -37.00 -3.33 -21.31
N GLU A 262 -38.03 -2.79 -20.67
CA GLU A 262 -39.43 -2.93 -21.09
C GLU A 262 -39.98 -1.57 -21.52
N GLN A 263 -41.12 -1.57 -22.21
CA GLN A 263 -41.86 -0.34 -22.50
C GLN A 263 -43.07 -0.28 -21.58
N ASP A 264 -43.18 0.80 -20.81
CA ASP A 264 -44.38 1.05 -20.01
C ASP A 264 -45.60 1.25 -20.93
N GLU A 265 -46.67 0.49 -20.69
CA GLU A 265 -47.86 0.51 -21.56
C GLU A 265 -48.70 1.79 -21.43
N ALA A 266 -48.56 2.54 -20.33
CA ALA A 266 -49.34 3.75 -20.06
C ALA A 266 -48.63 5.02 -20.56
N THR A 267 -47.32 5.14 -20.37
CA THR A 267 -46.51 6.31 -20.77
C THR A 267 -45.82 6.11 -22.12
N GLY A 268 -45.58 4.86 -22.53
CA GLY A 268 -44.78 4.54 -23.72
C GLY A 268 -43.28 4.79 -23.55
N GLN A 269 -42.81 5.08 -22.34
CA GLN A 269 -41.40 5.26 -21.98
C GLN A 269 -40.68 3.90 -21.92
N LEU A 270 -39.36 3.88 -22.09
CA LEU A 270 -38.55 2.68 -21.77
C LEU A 270 -38.11 2.72 -20.31
N VAL A 271 -38.26 1.59 -19.63
CA VAL A 271 -37.94 1.41 -18.21
C VAL A 271 -37.01 0.22 -18.05
N CYS A 272 -35.96 0.35 -17.26
CA CYS A 272 -35.15 -0.79 -16.85
C CYS A 272 -35.87 -1.52 -15.70
N THR A 273 -36.37 -2.74 -15.97
CA THR A 273 -37.21 -3.51 -15.04
C THR A 273 -36.42 -4.52 -14.20
N ASP A 274 -35.28 -4.98 -14.70
CA ASP A 274 -34.29 -5.75 -13.93
C ASP A 274 -32.89 -5.47 -14.48
N MET A 275 -31.92 -5.48 -13.58
CA MET A 275 -30.52 -5.22 -13.86
C MET A 275 -29.67 -5.84 -12.76
N TYR A 276 -28.59 -6.52 -13.15
CA TYR A 276 -27.74 -7.21 -12.19
C TYR A 276 -26.37 -7.61 -12.74
N TYR A 277 -25.44 -7.80 -11.81
CA TYR A 277 -24.18 -8.49 -12.08
C TYR A 277 -24.26 -9.96 -11.73
N GLY A 278 -23.48 -10.78 -12.44
CA GLY A 278 -23.41 -12.20 -12.18
C GLY A 278 -22.17 -12.87 -12.78
N TRP A 279 -22.15 -14.19 -12.78
CA TRP A 279 -21.17 -15.00 -13.50
C TRP A 279 -21.85 -16.11 -14.30
N TRP A 280 -21.27 -16.46 -15.44
CA TRP A 280 -21.77 -17.55 -16.26
C TRP A 280 -21.32 -18.91 -15.70
N ASP A 281 -22.26 -19.69 -15.14
CA ASP A 281 -22.01 -21.09 -14.81
C ASP A 281 -22.25 -21.95 -16.05
N ALA A 282 -21.17 -22.26 -16.76
CA ALA A 282 -21.19 -23.11 -17.95
C ALA A 282 -21.58 -24.57 -17.67
N ALA A 283 -21.46 -25.06 -16.42
CA ALA A 283 -21.85 -26.42 -16.05
C ALA A 283 -23.37 -26.52 -15.77
N ALA A 284 -23.95 -25.47 -15.18
CA ALA A 284 -25.40 -25.31 -15.03
C ALA A 284 -26.08 -24.76 -16.30
N ASN A 285 -25.31 -24.17 -17.22
CA ASN A 285 -25.80 -23.39 -18.37
C ASN A 285 -26.79 -22.29 -17.94
N GLN A 286 -26.41 -21.52 -16.91
CA GLN A 286 -27.19 -20.37 -16.44
C GLN A 286 -26.29 -19.20 -16.05
N ASN A 287 -26.82 -17.98 -16.14
CA ASN A 287 -26.20 -16.83 -15.49
C ASN A 287 -26.61 -16.83 -14.02
N VAL A 288 -25.64 -16.70 -13.11
CA VAL A 288 -25.89 -16.67 -11.67
C VAL A 288 -25.68 -15.24 -11.19
N ARG A 289 -26.74 -14.60 -10.69
CA ARG A 289 -26.68 -13.26 -10.07
C ARG A 289 -25.81 -13.29 -8.81
N PHE A 290 -25.01 -12.26 -8.59
CA PHE A 290 -24.28 -12.10 -7.33
C PHE A 290 -25.24 -11.85 -6.16
N ASP A 291 -24.82 -12.21 -4.94
CA ASP A 291 -25.52 -11.81 -3.71
C ASP A 291 -25.18 -10.35 -3.42
N GLU A 292 -25.83 -9.46 -4.18
CA GLU A 292 -25.68 -8.01 -4.16
C GLU A 292 -26.04 -7.50 -2.75
N GLN A 293 -25.12 -6.82 -2.07
CA GLN A 293 -25.31 -6.48 -0.66
C GLN A 293 -26.45 -5.47 -0.48
N TYR A 294 -27.44 -5.84 0.33
CA TYR A 294 -28.50 -4.94 0.78
C TYR A 294 -28.04 -4.16 2.01
N ALA A 295 -28.43 -2.88 2.12
CA ALA A 295 -27.97 -2.00 3.20
C ALA A 295 -28.59 -2.28 4.58
N ASP A 296 -29.59 -3.17 4.67
CA ASP A 296 -30.30 -3.52 5.90
C ASP A 296 -30.02 -4.99 6.31
N TYR A 297 -29.33 -5.15 7.44
CA TYR A 297 -28.84 -6.44 7.95
C TYR A 297 -29.78 -6.94 9.05
N GLU A 298 -30.52 -8.03 8.81
CA GLU A 298 -30.97 -9.04 9.82
C GLU A 298 -31.84 -10.16 9.20
N THR A 299 -32.53 -9.95 8.05
CA THR A 299 -33.29 -11.02 7.38
C THR A 299 -33.14 -11.02 5.85
N GLN A 300 -32.43 -12.00 5.29
CA GLN A 300 -32.42 -12.27 3.84
C GLN A 300 -33.85 -12.60 3.35
N PRO A 301 -34.45 -11.80 2.44
CA PRO A 301 -35.70 -12.15 1.79
C PRO A 301 -35.44 -13.10 0.63
N GLY A 302 -36.17 -14.21 0.56
CA GLY A 302 -36.20 -15.09 -0.61
C GLY A 302 -37.00 -14.48 -1.78
N ASN A 303 -36.48 -13.40 -2.37
CA ASN A 303 -36.65 -12.98 -3.77
C ASN A 303 -35.98 -11.59 -3.95
N ILE A 304 -34.92 -11.57 -4.74
CA ILE A 304 -34.17 -10.37 -5.14
C ILE A 304 -34.94 -9.69 -6.27
N GLY A 305 -35.28 -8.40 -6.11
CA GLY A 305 -36.10 -7.67 -7.08
C GLY A 305 -36.59 -6.29 -6.65
N ASP A 306 -36.06 -5.73 -5.55
CA ASP A 306 -36.34 -4.36 -5.12
C ASP A 306 -35.04 -3.56 -5.24
N MET A 307 -34.94 -2.81 -6.34
CA MET A 307 -33.75 -2.01 -6.68
C MET A 307 -33.44 -0.99 -5.57
N SER A 308 -34.47 -0.45 -4.91
CA SER A 308 -34.36 0.67 -3.95
C SER A 308 -33.59 0.39 -2.65
N LYS A 309 -33.19 -0.87 -2.40
CA LYS A 309 -32.54 -1.30 -1.14
C LYS A 309 -31.08 -1.79 -1.32
N LEU A 310 -30.61 -1.82 -2.57
CA LEU A 310 -29.27 -2.26 -2.94
C LEU A 310 -28.20 -1.25 -2.49
N ASN A 311 -27.12 -1.70 -1.84
CA ASN A 311 -26.06 -0.83 -1.31
C ASN A 311 -25.31 -0.11 -2.44
N PRO A 312 -25.40 1.23 -2.60
CA PRO A 312 -24.76 1.97 -3.69
C PRO A 312 -23.25 1.76 -3.80
N ASP A 313 -22.57 1.55 -2.66
CA ASP A 313 -21.11 1.39 -2.56
C ASP A 313 -20.61 -0.03 -2.92
N TRP A 314 -21.51 -0.98 -3.18
CA TRP A 314 -21.13 -2.35 -3.54
C TRP A 314 -20.97 -2.49 -5.06
N HIS A 315 -19.80 -2.98 -5.50
CA HIS A 315 -19.52 -3.34 -6.89
C HIS A 315 -18.90 -4.74 -6.96
N PRO A 316 -19.17 -5.53 -8.01
CA PRO A 316 -18.51 -6.83 -8.20
C PRO A 316 -17.00 -6.62 -8.42
N THR A 317 -16.18 -7.49 -7.85
CA THR A 317 -14.73 -7.32 -7.82
C THR A 317 -14.03 -8.39 -8.65
N ILE A 318 -13.07 -7.99 -9.51
CA ILE A 318 -12.07 -8.90 -10.11
C ILE A 318 -10.79 -8.79 -9.29
N ASN A 319 -10.28 -9.92 -8.80
CA ASN A 319 -9.11 -9.98 -7.93
C ASN A 319 -7.90 -10.57 -8.66
N ASN A 320 -6.87 -9.76 -8.93
CA ASN A 320 -5.55 -10.25 -9.27
C ASN A 320 -4.70 -10.41 -8.00
N LYS A 321 -3.58 -11.13 -8.12
CA LYS A 321 -2.56 -11.19 -7.07
C LYS A 321 -1.22 -10.83 -7.67
N ALA A 322 -0.42 -9.99 -7.01
CA ALA A 322 1.00 -9.93 -7.32
C ALA A 322 1.61 -11.32 -7.07
N ARG A 323 2.54 -11.76 -7.93
CA ARG A 323 3.35 -12.94 -7.66
C ARG A 323 4.13 -12.69 -6.38
N PRO A 324 4.17 -13.65 -5.46
CA PRO A 324 5.09 -13.58 -4.34
C PRO A 324 6.51 -13.53 -4.88
N MET A 325 7.27 -12.53 -4.45
CA MET A 325 8.70 -12.41 -4.75
C MET A 325 9.47 -12.69 -3.47
N ASP A 326 10.28 -13.74 -3.49
CA ASP A 326 11.28 -13.94 -2.45
C ASP A 326 12.53 -13.14 -2.85
N LEU A 327 13.12 -12.41 -1.90
CA LEU A 327 14.36 -11.68 -2.09
C LEU A 327 15.46 -12.36 -1.30
N GLN A 328 16.56 -12.71 -1.96
CA GLN A 328 17.65 -13.44 -1.33
C GLN A 328 18.99 -12.72 -1.50
N VAL A 329 19.66 -12.49 -0.37
CA VAL A 329 20.99 -11.88 -0.28
C VAL A 329 21.95 -12.81 0.45
N ARG A 330 23.23 -12.81 0.08
CA ARG A 330 24.25 -13.60 0.77
C ARG A 330 25.06 -12.73 1.72
N LYS A 331 25.13 -13.15 2.98
CA LYS A 331 25.94 -12.54 4.04
C LYS A 331 27.32 -13.19 4.09
N THR A 332 28.38 -12.39 3.99
CA THR A 332 29.76 -12.92 3.99
C THR A 332 30.70 -12.19 4.96
N SER A 333 31.93 -12.71 5.12
CA SER A 333 32.98 -12.09 5.93
C SER A 333 33.85 -11.14 5.10
N VAL A 334 34.31 -10.04 5.71
CA VAL A 334 35.28 -9.14 5.09
C VAL A 334 36.63 -9.84 4.86
N SER A 335 37.03 -10.72 5.78
CA SER A 335 38.30 -11.45 5.72
C SER A 335 38.30 -12.65 4.76
N ASP A 336 37.12 -13.21 4.48
CA ASP A 336 36.92 -14.29 3.52
C ASP A 336 35.54 -14.14 2.87
N ARG A 337 35.53 -13.74 1.59
CA ARG A 337 34.31 -13.43 0.85
C ARG A 337 33.58 -14.67 0.35
N ASP A 338 34.25 -15.82 0.35
CA ASP A 338 33.60 -17.10 0.05
C ASP A 338 32.92 -17.69 1.31
N GLU A 339 33.29 -17.22 2.50
CA GLU A 339 32.68 -17.60 3.78
C GLU A 339 31.30 -16.95 3.97
N GLY A 340 30.25 -17.76 3.88
CA GLY A 340 28.89 -17.37 4.26
C GLY A 340 28.70 -17.37 5.78
N LEU A 341 28.27 -16.24 6.35
CA LEU A 341 28.10 -16.07 7.79
C LEU A 341 26.67 -16.40 8.24
N VAL A 342 26.53 -17.32 9.20
CA VAL A 342 25.24 -17.75 9.77
C VAL A 342 24.90 -16.96 11.03
N GLY A 343 23.64 -16.56 11.20
CA GLY A 343 23.14 -15.90 12.40
C GLY A 343 23.16 -14.36 12.39
N ALA A 344 23.56 -13.73 11.28
CA ALA A 344 23.47 -12.28 11.10
C ALA A 344 22.02 -11.90 10.80
N THR A 345 21.49 -10.84 11.40
CA THR A 345 20.10 -10.40 11.20
C THR A 345 20.06 -9.05 10.51
N TYR A 346 19.33 -8.96 9.41
CA TYR A 346 19.17 -7.75 8.61
C TYR A 346 17.71 -7.38 8.44
N ALA A 347 17.45 -6.08 8.55
CA ALA A 347 16.20 -5.47 8.16
C ALA A 347 16.28 -4.92 6.73
N LEU A 348 15.23 -5.18 5.95
CA LEU A 348 14.99 -4.62 4.63
C LEU A 348 14.15 -3.35 4.77
N TYR A 349 14.63 -2.25 4.18
CA TYR A 349 13.97 -0.95 4.16
C TYR A 349 13.62 -0.49 2.74
N MET A 350 12.52 0.23 2.61
CA MET A 350 12.20 1.09 1.47
C MET A 350 12.54 2.55 1.83
N VAL A 351 13.23 3.25 0.95
CA VAL A 351 13.53 4.67 1.10
C VAL A 351 12.24 5.49 1.03
N ASN A 352 12.10 6.45 1.94
CA ASN A 352 10.95 7.34 2.02
C ASN A 352 11.43 8.79 2.05
N GLU A 353 10.85 9.65 1.21
CA GLU A 353 11.19 11.09 1.22
C GLU A 353 10.50 11.84 2.37
N ASN A 354 9.50 11.23 3.01
CA ASN A 354 8.74 11.86 4.09
C ASN A 354 9.56 11.97 5.40
N PRO A 355 9.29 13.00 6.23
CA PRO A 355 9.99 13.23 7.51
C PRO A 355 9.76 12.14 8.57
N GLN A 356 8.92 11.13 8.29
CA GLN A 356 8.70 9.98 9.17
C GLN A 356 9.82 8.92 9.07
N GLY A 357 10.71 9.03 8.09
CA GLY A 357 11.84 8.11 7.88
C GLY A 357 11.53 6.95 6.94
N ASP A 358 12.60 6.23 6.57
CA ASP A 358 12.59 5.08 5.67
C ASP A 358 11.73 3.93 6.26
N ILE A 359 10.95 3.25 5.41
CA ILE A 359 9.92 2.27 5.82
C ILE A 359 10.55 0.89 6.02
N TRP A 360 10.37 0.29 7.20
CA TRP A 360 10.74 -1.10 7.46
C TRP A 360 9.76 -2.04 6.75
N LEU A 361 10.27 -2.99 5.95
CA LEU A 361 9.45 -3.96 5.22
C LEU A 361 9.47 -5.35 5.86
N ALA A 362 10.66 -5.83 6.23
CA ALA A 362 10.87 -7.17 6.76
C ALA A 362 12.22 -7.25 7.49
N GLU A 363 12.40 -8.31 8.28
CA GLU A 363 13.68 -8.68 8.87
C GLU A 363 13.89 -10.19 8.71
N ALA A 364 15.13 -10.61 8.45
CA ALA A 364 15.49 -12.01 8.31
C ALA A 364 16.93 -12.27 8.80
N THR A 365 17.18 -13.49 9.25
CA THR A 365 18.48 -13.95 9.75
C THR A 365 19.16 -14.85 8.71
N SER A 366 20.49 -14.81 8.62
CA SER A 366 21.26 -15.62 7.67
C SER A 366 21.33 -17.09 8.10
N GLU A 367 21.01 -17.96 7.15
CA GLU A 367 21.02 -19.42 7.29
C GLU A 367 22.33 -20.03 6.75
N GLU A 368 22.36 -21.35 6.55
CA GLU A 368 23.51 -22.08 6.02
C GLU A 368 24.01 -21.49 4.68
N GLY A 369 25.33 -21.37 4.51
CA GLY A 369 25.93 -20.71 3.35
C GLY A 369 25.84 -19.17 3.36
N GLY A 370 25.28 -18.57 4.42
CA GLY A 370 25.13 -17.13 4.61
C GLY A 370 23.86 -16.55 3.98
N TRP A 371 22.95 -17.36 3.46
CA TRP A 371 21.78 -16.87 2.74
C TRP A 371 20.73 -16.29 3.67
N ILE A 372 20.32 -15.04 3.43
CA ILE A 372 19.17 -14.37 4.04
C ILE A 372 18.04 -14.36 3.01
N THR A 373 16.88 -14.92 3.36
CA THR A 373 15.72 -14.99 2.45
C THR A 373 14.53 -14.23 3.04
N TYR A 374 14.16 -13.12 2.43
CA TYR A 374 12.95 -12.37 2.76
C TYR A 374 11.81 -12.89 1.91
N LYS A 375 10.79 -13.48 2.54
CA LYS A 375 9.69 -14.14 1.82
C LYS A 375 8.53 -13.21 1.51
N ASN A 376 7.95 -13.35 0.32
CA ASN A 376 6.77 -12.58 -0.13
C ASN A 376 6.92 -11.06 0.04
N VAL A 377 8.06 -10.47 -0.33
CA VAL A 377 8.29 -9.02 -0.15
C VAL A 377 7.62 -8.20 -1.26
N SER A 378 6.83 -7.20 -0.85
CA SER A 378 6.15 -6.26 -1.75
C SER A 378 7.13 -5.22 -2.32
N LEU A 379 7.95 -5.63 -3.28
CA LEU A 379 8.83 -4.75 -4.04
C LEU A 379 8.09 -4.18 -5.26
N ALA A 380 8.40 -2.94 -5.63
CA ALA A 380 7.82 -2.24 -6.77
C ALA A 380 8.87 -1.35 -7.46
N THR A 381 8.63 -1.06 -8.73
CA THR A 381 9.43 -0.13 -9.53
C THR A 381 9.33 1.31 -8.98
N ASN A 382 10.32 2.15 -9.31
CA ASN A 382 10.45 3.54 -8.87
C ASN A 382 10.60 3.75 -7.34
N ASN A 383 10.96 2.69 -6.61
CA ASN A 383 11.35 2.76 -5.19
C ASN A 383 12.81 2.31 -5.02
N LEU A 384 13.52 2.94 -4.08
CA LEU A 384 14.84 2.50 -3.62
C LEU A 384 14.70 1.68 -2.34
N TYR A 385 15.50 0.63 -2.23
CA TYR A 385 15.52 -0.31 -1.10
C TYR A 385 16.94 -0.50 -0.59
N TYR A 386 17.11 -0.86 0.67
CA TYR A 386 18.43 -1.23 1.22
C TYR A 386 18.32 -2.20 2.38
N PHE A 387 19.40 -2.92 2.66
CA PHE A 387 19.56 -3.76 3.83
C PHE A 387 20.32 -3.00 4.91
N LYS A 388 19.94 -3.19 6.18
CA LYS A 388 20.68 -2.69 7.34
C LYS A 388 20.76 -3.78 8.40
N GLU A 389 21.95 -4.01 8.93
CA GLU A 389 22.13 -5.00 9.99
C GLU A 389 21.53 -4.53 11.32
N THR A 390 20.94 -5.47 12.04
CA THR A 390 20.36 -5.27 13.37
C THR A 390 21.06 -6.13 14.43
N ALA A 391 21.65 -7.27 14.05
CA ALA A 391 22.50 -8.09 14.90
C ALA A 391 23.57 -8.85 14.11
N ALA A 392 24.82 -8.77 14.59
CA ALA A 392 25.96 -9.46 13.98
C ALA A 392 25.97 -10.97 14.26
N PRO A 393 26.55 -11.79 13.36
CA PRO A 393 26.82 -13.19 13.60
C PRO A 393 27.98 -13.36 14.61
N ALA A 394 28.14 -14.59 15.13
CA ALA A 394 29.18 -14.88 16.12
C ALA A 394 30.60 -14.54 15.59
N GLY A 395 31.43 -13.94 16.44
CA GLY A 395 32.79 -13.51 16.09
C GLY A 395 32.89 -12.27 15.19
N HIS A 396 31.80 -11.55 14.93
CA HIS A 396 31.78 -10.39 14.02
C HIS A 396 31.20 -9.13 14.67
N THR A 397 31.48 -7.98 14.07
CA THR A 397 30.91 -6.67 14.41
C THR A 397 29.67 -6.38 13.57
N VAL A 398 28.77 -5.54 14.08
CA VAL A 398 27.62 -5.03 13.32
C VAL A 398 28.09 -4.01 12.29
N SER A 399 27.66 -4.14 11.04
CA SER A 399 27.85 -3.15 9.99
C SER A 399 27.19 -1.82 10.38
N GLU A 400 28.01 -0.78 10.64
CA GLU A 400 27.54 0.58 10.95
C GLU A 400 26.72 1.17 9.79
N PHE A 401 27.07 0.81 8.55
CA PHE A 401 26.45 1.33 7.33
C PHE A 401 25.40 0.36 6.77
N ARG A 402 24.39 0.94 6.10
CA ARG A 402 23.48 0.20 5.21
C ARG A 402 24.23 -0.32 3.98
N SER A 403 23.65 -1.30 3.29
CA SER A 403 24.04 -1.67 1.93
C SER A 403 23.87 -0.48 0.96
N PRO A 404 24.47 -0.53 -0.25
CA PRO A 404 24.02 0.24 -1.41
C PRO A 404 22.51 0.12 -1.60
N TYR A 405 21.89 1.11 -2.25
CA TYR A 405 20.48 0.98 -2.60
C TYR A 405 20.33 0.04 -3.79
N PHE A 406 19.21 -0.68 -3.83
CA PHE A 406 18.74 -1.40 -5.00
C PHE A 406 17.34 -0.96 -5.41
N TYR A 407 16.97 -1.21 -6.66
CA TYR A 407 15.65 -0.88 -7.22
C TYR A 407 15.27 -1.85 -8.33
N LEU A 408 13.98 -1.96 -8.62
CA LEU A 408 13.46 -2.74 -9.73
C LEU A 408 13.28 -1.87 -10.97
N VAL A 409 13.66 -2.42 -12.12
CA VAL A 409 13.38 -1.91 -13.47
C VAL A 409 12.59 -2.98 -14.22
N GLU A 410 11.65 -2.58 -15.05
CA GLU A 410 10.86 -3.49 -15.89
C GLU A 410 11.76 -4.20 -16.91
N ASP A 411 11.65 -5.52 -16.98
CA ASP A 411 12.38 -6.38 -17.91
C ASP A 411 11.47 -7.53 -18.36
N ALA A 412 10.89 -7.37 -19.55
CA ALA A 412 10.01 -8.38 -20.16
C ALA A 412 10.73 -9.69 -20.54
N THR A 413 12.06 -9.76 -20.43
CA THR A 413 12.85 -10.99 -20.64
C THR A 413 13.10 -11.77 -19.34
N SER A 414 12.94 -11.13 -18.18
CA SER A 414 13.02 -11.77 -16.87
C SER A 414 11.74 -12.55 -16.56
N ALA A 415 11.88 -13.74 -15.96
CA ALA A 415 10.75 -14.63 -15.65
C ALA A 415 9.75 -14.09 -14.61
N ASN A 416 10.07 -12.96 -13.97
CA ASN A 416 9.19 -12.22 -13.05
C ASN A 416 8.87 -10.79 -13.52
N GLY A 417 9.28 -10.43 -14.75
CA GLY A 417 9.04 -9.09 -15.32
C GLY A 417 9.99 -7.99 -14.84
N TYR A 418 10.96 -8.30 -13.97
CA TYR A 418 11.87 -7.29 -13.41
C TYR A 418 13.35 -7.68 -13.47
N ALA A 419 14.19 -6.66 -13.66
CA ALA A 419 15.62 -6.68 -13.41
C ALA A 419 15.95 -5.81 -12.19
N LEU A 420 16.87 -6.28 -11.35
CA LEU A 420 17.30 -5.58 -10.14
C LEU A 420 18.58 -4.78 -10.42
N LYS A 421 18.57 -3.48 -10.11
CA LYS A 421 19.70 -2.54 -10.28
C LYS A 421 20.13 -1.93 -8.97
N TYR A 422 21.30 -1.28 -8.95
CA TYR A 422 21.89 -0.67 -7.75
C TYR A 422 22.32 0.78 -7.96
N THR A 423 22.36 1.55 -6.87
CA THR A 423 22.88 2.91 -6.81
C THR A 423 23.33 3.26 -5.38
N ASP A 424 24.39 4.05 -5.24
CA ASP A 424 24.81 4.55 -3.92
C ASP A 424 24.04 5.82 -3.50
N THR A 425 23.33 6.46 -4.45
CA THR A 425 22.64 7.75 -4.24
C THR A 425 21.14 7.57 -3.99
N LYS A 426 20.49 8.53 -3.30
CA LYS A 426 19.03 8.55 -3.12
C LYS A 426 18.26 8.99 -4.40
N TYR A 427 18.90 9.03 -5.57
CA TYR A 427 18.30 9.50 -6.82
C TYR A 427 18.31 8.40 -7.89
N PHE A 428 17.20 8.28 -8.62
CA PHE A 428 17.15 7.52 -9.86
C PHE A 428 17.94 8.27 -10.94
N ASP A 429 18.84 7.56 -11.63
CA ASP A 429 19.57 8.15 -12.74
C ASP A 429 18.64 8.23 -13.96
N ALA A 430 18.03 9.41 -14.15
CA ALA A 430 16.90 9.61 -15.07
C ALA A 430 17.19 9.20 -16.53
N ALA A 431 18.48 9.14 -16.91
CA ALA A 431 18.91 8.73 -18.23
C ALA A 431 18.70 7.23 -18.55
N GLU A 432 18.57 6.35 -17.55
CA GLU A 432 18.26 4.93 -17.80
C GLU A 432 16.75 4.65 -17.87
N VAL A 433 15.94 5.39 -17.11
CA VAL A 433 14.48 5.17 -17.04
C VAL A 433 13.81 5.48 -18.37
N GLU A 434 14.28 6.53 -19.06
CA GLU A 434 13.76 6.95 -20.37
C GLU A 434 14.16 5.98 -21.52
N ALA A 435 15.26 5.23 -21.37
CA ALA A 435 15.72 4.26 -22.36
C ALA A 435 14.88 2.97 -22.39
N ALA A 436 14.24 2.60 -21.28
CA ALA A 436 13.33 1.46 -21.19
C ALA A 436 11.94 1.74 -21.81
N ALA A 437 11.58 3.02 -21.98
CA ALA A 437 10.25 3.44 -22.43
C ALA A 437 10.08 3.53 -23.96
N ILE A 438 11.04 3.04 -24.76
CA ILE A 438 10.97 3.10 -26.24
C ILE A 438 10.09 1.95 -26.77
N PRO A 439 8.93 2.23 -27.41
CA PRO A 439 8.02 1.18 -27.85
C PRO A 439 8.52 0.43 -29.10
N MET A 440 8.23 -0.87 -29.14
CA MET A 440 8.16 -1.78 -30.30
C MET A 440 8.60 -1.22 -31.68
N ALA A 441 9.90 -1.24 -31.99
CA ALA A 441 10.39 -1.00 -33.35
C ALA A 441 11.70 -1.75 -33.73
N ALA A 442 12.25 -2.60 -32.86
CA ALA A 442 13.60 -3.19 -33.04
C ALA A 442 13.63 -4.74 -33.16
N ALA A 443 12.49 -5.36 -33.49
CA ALA A 443 12.31 -6.82 -33.50
C ALA A 443 13.19 -7.60 -34.52
N GLU A 444 13.84 -6.94 -35.48
CA GLU A 444 14.66 -7.60 -36.51
C GLU A 444 16.18 -7.51 -36.26
N ALA A 445 16.64 -6.79 -35.23
CA ALA A 445 18.07 -6.73 -34.88
C ALA A 445 18.52 -7.86 -33.93
N GLN A 446 17.59 -8.41 -33.14
CA GLN A 446 17.91 -9.36 -32.05
C GLN A 446 18.31 -10.77 -32.54
N ALA A 447 18.03 -11.12 -33.80
CA ALA A 447 18.36 -12.43 -34.38
C ALA A 447 19.87 -12.72 -34.47
N MET A 448 20.74 -11.70 -34.40
CA MET A 448 22.20 -11.88 -34.47
C MET A 448 22.88 -11.90 -33.09
N GLN A 449 22.15 -11.62 -32.00
CA GLN A 449 22.64 -11.65 -30.63
C GLN A 449 22.43 -13.04 -29.98
N ALA A 450 21.41 -13.79 -30.42
CA ALA A 450 21.03 -15.10 -29.88
C ALA A 450 22.13 -16.17 -30.03
N ASP A 451 22.86 -16.18 -31.15
CA ASP A 451 23.99 -17.11 -31.38
C ASP A 451 25.18 -16.87 -30.44
N ILE A 452 25.29 -15.67 -29.85
CA ILE A 452 26.32 -15.36 -28.83
C ILE A 452 25.87 -15.84 -27.45
N ALA A 453 24.58 -15.74 -27.13
CA ALA A 453 24.02 -16.26 -25.88
C ALA A 453 24.06 -17.80 -25.80
N ALA A 454 23.74 -18.49 -26.90
CA ALA A 454 23.72 -19.95 -26.95
C ALA A 454 25.11 -20.61 -26.77
N GLN A 455 26.22 -19.86 -26.90
CA GLN A 455 27.57 -20.36 -26.55
C GLN A 455 27.97 -20.09 -25.09
N ALA A 456 27.25 -19.24 -24.36
CA ALA A 456 27.51 -18.97 -22.94
C ALA A 456 26.91 -20.04 -22.01
N GLU A 457 25.81 -20.69 -22.41
CA GLU A 457 25.05 -21.65 -21.59
C GLU A 457 25.76 -23.01 -21.37
N ALA A 458 26.94 -23.20 -21.96
CA ALA A 458 27.69 -24.47 -21.89
C ALA A 458 28.72 -24.56 -20.74
N THR A 459 28.87 -23.53 -19.89
CA THR A 459 29.85 -23.55 -18.79
C THR A 459 29.25 -23.06 -17.47
N ALA A 460 28.61 -23.97 -16.73
CA ALA A 460 28.20 -23.73 -15.35
C ALA A 460 29.43 -23.68 -14.42
N THR A 461 29.98 -22.47 -14.21
CA THR A 461 30.95 -22.17 -13.14
C THR A 461 30.57 -20.85 -12.48
N ASP A 462 29.71 -20.95 -11.45
CA ASP A 462 29.78 -20.23 -10.16
C ASP A 462 30.75 -19.03 -10.13
N ASN A 463 30.25 -17.83 -10.44
CA ASN A 463 30.96 -16.52 -10.45
C ASN A 463 30.08 -15.38 -11.05
N GLN A 464 28.81 -15.23 -10.64
CA GLN A 464 27.92 -14.22 -11.23
C GLN A 464 28.08 -12.84 -10.57
N ILE A 465 28.92 -12.00 -11.17
CA ILE A 465 29.23 -10.62 -10.71
C ILE A 465 28.02 -9.65 -10.83
N GLN A 466 26.83 -10.14 -11.21
CA GLN A 466 25.60 -9.35 -11.41
C GLN A 466 24.44 -9.93 -10.57
N PRO A 467 23.43 -9.12 -10.20
CA PRO A 467 22.17 -9.63 -9.69
C PRO A 467 21.46 -10.52 -10.72
N GLY A 468 20.63 -11.44 -10.24
CA GLY A 468 19.94 -12.43 -11.08
C GLY A 468 18.60 -12.87 -10.49
N HIS A 469 18.07 -13.97 -11.01
CA HIS A 469 16.83 -14.58 -10.54
C HIS A 469 16.90 -16.11 -10.61
N SER A 470 16.05 -16.80 -9.83
CA SER A 470 15.87 -18.25 -9.95
C SER A 470 15.26 -18.62 -11.32
N ALA A 471 15.47 -19.86 -11.77
CA ALA A 471 15.02 -20.31 -13.10
C ALA A 471 13.48 -20.26 -13.32
N ASP A 472 12.70 -20.10 -12.25
CA ASP A 472 11.25 -19.92 -12.25
C ASP A 472 10.81 -18.46 -11.97
N GLY A 473 11.75 -17.52 -11.84
CA GLY A 473 11.53 -16.10 -11.55
C GLY A 473 11.14 -15.76 -10.11
N ASN A 474 10.78 -16.75 -9.28
CA ASN A 474 10.19 -16.51 -7.97
C ASN A 474 11.15 -15.89 -6.93
N ILE A 475 12.46 -16.05 -7.12
CA ILE A 475 13.51 -15.51 -6.23
C ILE A 475 14.34 -14.47 -6.98
N LEU A 476 14.45 -13.25 -6.43
CA LEU A 476 15.45 -12.25 -6.83
C LEU A 476 16.75 -12.45 -6.04
N LEU A 477 17.88 -12.53 -6.74
CA LEU A 477 19.20 -12.78 -6.17
C LEU A 477 20.04 -11.49 -6.21
N THR A 478 20.37 -10.95 -5.04
CA THR A 478 21.06 -9.66 -4.91
C THR A 478 22.59 -9.82 -4.84
N TYR A 479 23.23 -9.93 -6.01
CA TYR A 479 24.65 -10.26 -6.22
C TYR A 479 25.11 -11.62 -5.65
N ASP A 480 25.96 -12.32 -6.39
CA ASP A 480 26.63 -13.55 -5.92
C ASP A 480 27.72 -13.24 -4.86
N LYS A 481 28.25 -12.01 -4.88
CA LYS A 481 29.22 -11.47 -3.91
C LYS A 481 28.65 -10.31 -3.10
N ASP A 482 27.91 -10.68 -2.07
CA ASP A 482 27.57 -9.92 -0.86
C ASP A 482 26.58 -8.76 -0.97
N GLY A 483 26.47 -8.06 -2.10
CA GLY A 483 25.53 -6.93 -2.26
C GLY A 483 25.61 -5.80 -1.21
N GLY A 484 26.77 -5.66 -0.55
CA GLY A 484 26.96 -4.71 0.57
C GLY A 484 26.55 -5.24 1.95
N VAL A 485 26.38 -6.56 2.10
CA VAL A 485 25.92 -7.26 3.30
C VAL A 485 27.06 -8.16 3.81
N TYR A 486 27.99 -7.56 4.56
CA TYR A 486 29.23 -8.20 5.02
C TYR A 486 29.75 -7.61 6.35
N ASP A 487 30.49 -8.38 7.16
CA ASP A 487 31.03 -7.90 8.45
C ASP A 487 32.52 -8.09 8.59
N GLU A 488 33.12 -7.23 9.41
CA GLU A 488 34.45 -7.44 9.97
C GLU A 488 34.41 -8.41 11.16
N THR A 489 35.51 -9.13 11.36
CA THR A 489 35.67 -9.98 12.53
C THR A 489 36.00 -9.14 13.76
N THR A 490 35.50 -9.53 14.94
CA THR A 490 35.93 -8.91 16.20
C THR A 490 37.43 -9.11 16.38
N GLN A 491 38.14 -8.05 16.78
CA GLN A 491 39.58 -8.10 17.05
C GLN A 491 39.86 -7.55 18.45
N VAL A 492 40.36 -8.43 19.32
CA VAL A 492 40.88 -8.07 20.66
C VAL A 492 42.30 -8.62 20.77
N GLU A 493 43.19 -7.84 21.37
CA GLU A 493 44.54 -8.31 21.72
C GLU A 493 44.75 -8.24 23.24
N VAL A 494 45.48 -9.20 23.79
CA VAL A 494 45.81 -9.23 25.22
C VAL A 494 47.32 -9.30 25.43
N ASN A 495 47.87 -8.30 26.11
CA ASN A 495 49.26 -8.28 26.55
C ASN A 495 49.37 -8.78 27.99
N LYS A 496 50.50 -9.41 28.32
CA LYS A 496 50.87 -9.76 29.70
C LYS A 496 52.24 -9.17 30.03
N LEU A 497 52.27 -8.12 30.84
CA LEU A 497 53.48 -7.35 31.15
C LEU A 497 53.74 -7.25 32.66
N ASP A 498 54.99 -6.97 33.04
CA ASP A 498 55.38 -6.70 34.43
C ASP A 498 55.03 -5.25 34.81
N THR A 499 54.41 -5.03 35.97
CA THR A 499 53.90 -3.71 36.42
C THR A 499 54.99 -2.64 36.58
N ARG A 500 56.27 -3.01 36.70
CA ARG A 500 57.39 -2.10 37.00
C ARG A 500 58.29 -1.85 35.80
N THR A 501 58.52 -2.87 34.98
CA THR A 501 59.43 -2.86 33.84
C THR A 501 58.72 -2.70 32.51
N HIS A 502 57.42 -3.02 32.45
CA HIS A 502 56.61 -3.14 31.23
C HIS A 502 57.19 -4.13 30.19
N GLU A 503 58.05 -5.07 30.63
CA GLU A 503 58.55 -6.18 29.83
C GLU A 503 57.56 -7.36 29.84
N TRP A 504 57.67 -8.24 28.85
CA TRP A 504 56.79 -9.41 28.70
C TRP A 504 56.92 -10.41 29.84
N VAL A 505 55.78 -10.82 30.40
CA VAL A 505 55.69 -11.92 31.37
C VAL A 505 55.29 -13.19 30.63
N GLU A 506 56.21 -14.15 30.55
CA GLU A 506 56.00 -15.45 29.90
C GLU A 506 55.50 -16.51 30.89
N GLY A 507 54.65 -17.42 30.42
CA GLY A 507 54.22 -18.60 31.20
C GLY A 507 52.96 -18.41 32.05
N ALA A 508 52.35 -17.23 32.08
CA ALA A 508 51.06 -16.99 32.74
C ALA A 508 49.94 -17.72 32.01
N LYS A 509 49.10 -18.48 32.71
CA LYS A 509 47.93 -19.13 32.12
C LYS A 509 46.72 -18.22 32.25
N LEU A 510 46.08 -17.93 31.13
CA LEU A 510 45.01 -16.94 31.00
C LEU A 510 43.79 -17.60 30.37
N VAL A 511 42.60 -17.21 30.85
CA VAL A 511 41.31 -17.63 30.28
C VAL A 511 40.41 -16.41 30.08
N ILE A 512 39.52 -16.47 29.10
CA ILE A 512 38.39 -15.56 28.96
C ILE A 512 37.10 -16.34 29.15
N LEU A 513 36.28 -15.89 30.08
CA LEU A 513 34.98 -16.46 30.41
C LEU A 513 33.85 -15.51 29.98
N GLU A 514 32.79 -16.04 29.40
CA GLU A 514 31.49 -15.34 29.35
C GLU A 514 31.00 -15.14 30.79
N LYS A 515 30.76 -13.89 31.19
CA LYS A 515 30.49 -13.57 32.60
C LYS A 515 29.18 -14.17 33.13
N GLU A 516 28.14 -14.22 32.30
CA GLU A 516 26.82 -14.70 32.71
C GLU A 516 26.71 -16.22 32.72
N SER A 517 27.27 -16.89 31.71
CA SER A 517 27.20 -18.36 31.55
C SER A 517 28.33 -19.09 32.29
N GLY A 518 29.44 -18.39 32.59
CA GLY A 518 30.68 -18.98 33.10
C GLY A 518 31.44 -19.82 32.08
N LYS A 519 31.03 -19.81 30.81
CA LYS A 519 31.64 -20.60 29.72
C LYS A 519 33.00 -20.05 29.34
N GLU A 520 34.00 -20.92 29.28
CA GLU A 520 35.32 -20.61 28.70
C GLU A 520 35.21 -20.43 27.19
N VAL A 521 35.75 -19.32 26.67
CA VAL A 521 35.74 -18.97 25.24
C VAL A 521 37.15 -18.97 24.65
N ALA A 522 38.16 -18.61 25.45
CA ALA A 522 39.56 -18.70 25.07
C ALA A 522 40.42 -19.07 26.27
N SER A 523 41.52 -19.79 26.02
CA SER A 523 42.52 -20.17 27.02
C SER A 523 43.89 -20.27 26.36
N TRP A 524 44.91 -19.67 26.99
CA TRP A 524 46.28 -19.67 26.44
C TRP A 524 47.33 -19.49 27.54
N THR A 525 48.60 -19.62 27.16
CA THR A 525 49.76 -19.28 28.00
C THR A 525 50.48 -18.07 27.39
N SER A 526 50.84 -17.09 28.22
CA SER A 526 51.50 -15.86 27.76
C SER A 526 52.91 -16.11 27.21
N GLY A 527 53.32 -15.27 26.24
CA GLY A 527 54.65 -15.26 25.64
C GLY A 527 55.14 -13.83 25.39
N LYS A 528 56.12 -13.66 24.49
CA LYS A 528 56.75 -12.36 24.17
C LYS A 528 56.01 -11.51 23.12
N ALA A 529 54.70 -11.70 23.00
CA ALA A 529 53.87 -11.04 22.00
C ALA A 529 52.40 -10.98 22.46
N PRO A 530 51.58 -10.06 21.92
CA PRO A 530 50.16 -10.01 22.21
C PRO A 530 49.48 -11.32 21.80
N GLN A 531 48.59 -11.85 22.64
CA GLN A 531 47.65 -12.88 22.20
C GLN A 531 46.56 -12.20 21.37
N LYS A 532 46.45 -12.57 20.09
CA LYS A 532 45.39 -12.08 19.19
C LYS A 532 44.17 -12.99 19.28
N LEU A 533 42.98 -12.40 19.36
CA LEU A 533 41.69 -13.07 19.48
C LEU A 533 40.74 -12.58 18.38
N ALA A 534 41.10 -12.87 17.13
CA ALA A 534 40.26 -12.58 15.98
C ALA A 534 39.09 -13.57 15.90
N LYS A 535 37.88 -13.09 15.58
CA LYS A 535 36.66 -13.93 15.39
C LYS A 535 36.27 -14.82 16.59
N THR A 536 36.80 -14.52 17.78
CA THR A 536 36.69 -15.39 18.97
C THR A 536 35.61 -14.92 19.96
N LEU A 537 35.35 -13.61 20.02
CA LEU A 537 34.48 -12.97 20.99
C LEU A 537 33.26 -12.36 20.28
N ASN A 538 32.14 -12.25 20.97
CA ASN A 538 30.90 -11.70 20.41
C ASN A 538 30.66 -10.28 20.93
N VAL A 539 30.14 -9.40 20.08
CA VAL A 539 29.69 -8.07 20.48
C VAL A 539 28.51 -8.14 21.46
N GLY A 540 28.39 -7.12 22.32
CA GLY A 540 27.34 -7.02 23.35
C GLY A 540 27.51 -7.95 24.56
N ILE A 541 28.40 -8.94 24.50
CA ILE A 541 28.64 -9.89 25.60
C ILE A 541 29.66 -9.34 26.59
N THR A 542 29.37 -9.47 27.89
CA THR A 542 30.33 -9.14 28.95
C THR A 542 31.24 -10.33 29.25
N TYR A 543 32.54 -10.10 29.21
CA TYR A 543 33.60 -11.08 29.41
C TYR A 543 34.41 -10.81 30.68
N LEU A 544 35.04 -11.87 31.17
CA LEU A 544 35.98 -11.86 32.28
C LEU A 544 37.32 -12.43 31.80
N LEU A 545 38.34 -11.58 31.67
CA LEU A 545 39.73 -12.01 31.52
C LEU A 545 40.28 -12.37 32.90
N ARG A 546 40.71 -13.62 33.06
CA ARG A 546 41.22 -14.17 34.32
C ARG A 546 42.59 -14.80 34.10
N GLU A 547 43.54 -14.48 34.97
CA GLU A 547 44.73 -15.31 35.14
C GLU A 547 44.40 -16.47 36.09
N VAL A 548 44.69 -17.71 35.65
CA VAL A 548 44.46 -18.91 36.46
C VAL A 548 45.74 -19.44 37.11
N GLU A 549 46.91 -19.08 36.58
CA GLU A 549 48.21 -19.48 37.11
C GLU A 549 49.29 -18.46 36.69
N ALA A 550 49.71 -17.62 37.63
CA ALA A 550 50.87 -16.73 37.45
C ALA A 550 52.20 -17.51 37.50
N PRO A 551 53.24 -17.07 36.76
CA PRO A 551 54.57 -17.67 36.82
C PRO A 551 55.17 -17.64 38.24
N GLY A 552 56.22 -18.45 38.46
CA GLY A 552 56.77 -18.70 39.79
C GLY A 552 57.17 -17.45 40.59
N GLU A 553 57.68 -16.42 39.92
CA GLU A 553 58.15 -15.16 40.52
C GLU A 553 57.09 -14.05 40.58
N TYR A 554 55.85 -14.30 40.14
CA TYR A 554 54.79 -13.29 40.03
C TYR A 554 53.57 -13.61 40.91
N ARG A 555 52.94 -12.55 41.43
CA ARG A 555 51.62 -12.63 42.08
C ARG A 555 50.53 -12.73 41.02
N LEU A 556 49.46 -13.45 41.33
CA LEU A 556 48.28 -13.58 40.47
C LEU A 556 47.61 -12.22 40.25
N ALA A 557 47.38 -11.85 39.00
CA ALA A 557 46.59 -10.67 38.64
C ALA A 557 45.11 -10.84 39.03
N ASN A 558 44.41 -9.73 39.26
CA ASN A 558 42.96 -9.73 39.48
C ASN A 558 42.21 -9.81 38.15
N ASP A 559 41.01 -10.38 38.18
CA ASP A 559 40.14 -10.46 37.01
C ASP A 559 39.82 -9.08 36.41
N VAL A 560 39.72 -9.02 35.08
CA VAL A 560 39.31 -7.82 34.33
C VAL A 560 37.97 -8.09 33.65
N GLU A 561 36.98 -7.24 33.92
CA GLU A 561 35.67 -7.30 33.29
C GLU A 561 35.65 -6.36 32.08
N PHE A 562 35.29 -6.85 30.89
CA PHE A 562 35.24 -6.04 29.67
C PHE A 562 34.07 -6.41 28.76
N VAL A 563 33.74 -5.52 27.84
CA VAL A 563 32.70 -5.68 26.82
C VAL A 563 33.23 -5.21 25.47
N ILE A 564 32.70 -5.77 24.38
CA ILE A 564 32.92 -5.28 23.02
C ILE A 564 31.58 -4.69 22.56
N ASP A 565 31.56 -3.43 22.12
CA ASP A 565 30.33 -2.84 21.57
C ASP A 565 29.99 -3.38 20.17
N ASN A 566 28.83 -3.01 19.64
CA ASN A 566 28.37 -3.47 18.34
C ASN A 566 29.35 -3.18 17.19
N TYR A 567 30.19 -2.15 17.30
CA TYR A 567 31.11 -1.70 16.26
C TYR A 567 32.55 -2.16 16.51
N GLY A 568 32.76 -3.05 17.49
CA GLY A 568 34.04 -3.65 17.79
C GLY A 568 34.91 -2.86 18.78
N ASN A 569 34.42 -1.78 19.38
CA ASN A 569 35.19 -1.04 20.38
C ASN A 569 35.20 -1.80 21.71
N VAL A 570 36.40 -2.04 22.26
CA VAL A 570 36.54 -2.66 23.58
C VAL A 570 36.32 -1.61 24.68
N THR A 571 35.72 -2.01 25.81
CA THR A 571 35.66 -1.20 27.03
C THR A 571 35.87 -2.08 28.25
N ILE A 572 36.84 -1.74 29.10
CA ILE A 572 36.99 -2.36 30.42
C ILE A 572 35.99 -1.73 31.39
N THR A 573 35.15 -2.54 32.02
CA THR A 573 34.13 -2.10 32.97
C THR A 573 34.60 -2.22 34.43
N LYS A 574 35.52 -3.14 34.75
CA LYS A 574 36.17 -3.32 36.07
C LYS A 574 37.54 -3.99 35.97
N GLY A 575 38.36 -3.91 37.02
CA GLY A 575 39.66 -4.59 37.10
C GLY A 575 40.85 -3.73 36.69
N THR A 576 40.69 -2.40 36.66
CA THR A 576 41.78 -1.43 36.39
C THR A 576 42.36 -0.84 37.68
N GLU A 577 41.74 -1.11 38.83
CA GLU A 577 42.18 -0.66 40.14
C GLU A 577 43.65 -1.02 40.43
N ASN A 578 44.37 -0.10 41.07
CA ASN A 578 45.79 -0.23 41.42
C ASN A 578 46.75 -0.53 40.24
N GLY A 579 46.33 -0.28 38.99
CA GLY A 579 47.16 -0.55 37.80
C GLY A 579 47.14 -2.01 37.36
N ASN A 580 46.15 -2.80 37.78
CA ASN A 580 45.99 -4.20 37.41
C ASN A 580 45.86 -4.40 35.88
N ALA A 581 45.17 -3.49 35.19
CA ALA A 581 45.04 -3.50 33.74
C ALA A 581 44.82 -2.09 33.15
N GLU A 582 45.15 -1.96 31.87
CA GLU A 582 44.87 -0.79 31.03
C GLU A 582 44.33 -1.22 29.66
N LEU A 583 43.72 -0.28 28.94
CA LEU A 583 43.22 -0.45 27.57
C LEU A 583 43.86 0.59 26.66
N SER A 584 44.40 0.14 25.52
CA SER A 584 44.81 1.00 24.41
C SER A 584 44.19 0.46 23.12
N ASP A 585 43.35 1.25 22.47
CA ASP A 585 42.49 0.81 21.37
C ASP A 585 41.73 -0.47 21.76
N ASN A 586 41.89 -1.58 21.03
CA ASN A 586 41.34 -2.89 21.37
C ASN A 586 42.34 -3.84 22.07
N THR A 587 43.43 -3.30 22.62
CA THR A 587 44.46 -4.07 23.31
C THR A 587 44.33 -3.91 24.82
N ILE A 588 43.97 -4.99 25.51
CA ILE A 588 43.96 -5.06 26.97
C ILE A 588 45.36 -5.46 27.44
N THR A 589 46.02 -4.61 28.23
CA THR A 589 47.28 -4.98 28.90
C THR A 589 46.98 -5.36 30.33
N LEU A 590 47.27 -6.62 30.70
CA LEU A 590 47.11 -7.16 32.05
C LEU A 590 48.48 -7.27 32.75
N TYR A 591 48.62 -6.60 33.89
CA TYR A 591 49.88 -6.46 34.59
C TYR A 591 50.07 -7.50 35.71
N ASP A 592 51.26 -8.12 35.81
CA ASP A 592 51.67 -8.85 37.02
C ASP A 592 52.66 -8.05 37.85
N THR A 593 52.50 -8.13 39.16
CA THR A 593 53.48 -7.65 40.12
C THR A 593 54.43 -8.78 40.49
N MET A 594 55.72 -8.60 40.16
CA MET A 594 56.80 -9.48 40.62
C MET A 594 56.83 -9.53 42.15
N MET A 595 56.98 -10.72 42.72
CA MET A 595 57.10 -10.93 44.17
C MET A 595 58.46 -10.47 44.68
N ASP A 596 58.48 -10.01 45.93
CA ASP A 596 59.72 -9.73 46.64
C ASP A 596 60.41 -11.05 47.04
N ALA A 597 61.75 -11.03 47.18
CA ALA A 597 62.55 -12.25 47.40
C ALA A 597 62.11 -13.08 48.63
N GLU A 598 61.59 -12.43 49.68
CA GLU A 598 61.06 -13.12 50.87
C GLU A 598 59.75 -13.89 50.58
N GLU A 599 58.93 -13.44 49.63
CA GLU A 599 57.70 -14.12 49.22
C GLU A 599 58.00 -15.32 48.30
N VAL A 600 58.98 -15.18 47.41
CA VAL A 600 59.45 -16.27 46.54
C VAL A 600 59.99 -17.43 47.39
N GLU A 601 60.86 -17.14 48.38
CA GLU A 601 61.35 -18.17 49.31
C GLU A 601 60.25 -18.82 50.17
N GLN A 602 59.14 -18.12 50.44
CA GLN A 602 58.00 -18.72 51.14
C GLN A 602 57.22 -19.67 50.22
N ARG A 603 56.92 -19.25 48.98
CA ARG A 603 56.21 -20.05 47.98
C ARG A 603 56.97 -21.34 47.63
N GLU A 604 58.30 -21.28 47.53
CA GLU A 604 59.16 -22.46 47.35
C GLU A 604 59.13 -23.41 48.56
N ARG A 605 59.16 -22.88 49.80
CA ARG A 605 59.07 -23.71 51.02
C ARG A 605 57.71 -24.38 51.20
N GLU A 606 56.63 -23.73 50.76
CA GLU A 606 55.29 -24.32 50.82
C GLU A 606 55.10 -25.42 49.76
N THR A 607 55.59 -25.21 48.53
CA THR A 607 55.52 -26.21 47.45
C THR A 607 56.46 -27.41 47.63
N THR A 608 57.55 -27.27 48.39
CA THR A 608 58.49 -28.38 48.70
C THR A 608 58.17 -29.16 49.97
N ARG A 609 57.08 -28.82 50.68
CA ARG A 609 56.72 -29.47 51.95
C ARG A 609 56.02 -30.82 51.71
N GLU A 610 56.77 -31.92 51.82
CA GLU A 610 56.20 -33.28 51.79
C GLU A 610 55.09 -33.47 52.83
N VAL A 611 53.90 -33.89 52.38
CA VAL A 611 52.78 -34.25 53.26
C VAL A 611 52.96 -35.71 53.71
N PRO A 612 53.01 -36.02 55.02
CA PRO A 612 53.12 -37.39 55.49
C PRO A 612 51.90 -38.23 55.08
N LEU A 613 52.14 -39.34 54.39
CA LEU A 613 51.11 -40.27 53.91
C LEU A 613 50.46 -41.04 55.08
N GLY A 614 49.53 -40.40 55.81
CA GLY A 614 49.13 -40.94 57.12
C GLY A 614 47.79 -40.54 57.76
N THR A 615 46.97 -39.62 57.23
CA THR A 615 45.60 -39.39 57.77
C THR A 615 44.70 -38.63 56.81
N ILE A 616 43.83 -39.33 56.05
CA ILE A 616 42.57 -38.78 55.54
C ILE A 616 41.48 -39.86 55.65
N LEU A 617 40.70 -39.80 56.74
CA LEU A 617 39.38 -40.43 56.85
C LEU A 617 38.41 -39.35 57.33
N ALA A 618 37.29 -39.26 56.63
CA ALA A 618 36.37 -38.13 56.56
C ALA A 618 35.83 -37.57 57.89
N GLN A 619 35.48 -36.28 57.86
CA GLN A 619 34.12 -35.85 58.17
C GLN A 619 33.75 -34.54 57.44
N THR A 620 32.47 -34.42 57.09
CA THR A 620 31.90 -33.39 56.20
C THR A 620 31.36 -32.18 56.96
N GLY A 621 31.55 -30.98 56.40
CA GLY A 621 30.86 -29.75 56.82
C GLY A 621 31.80 -28.54 56.88
N ASP A 622 31.53 -27.53 56.06
CA ASP A 622 32.23 -26.25 55.89
C ASP A 622 33.72 -26.28 55.49
N MET A 623 34.08 -25.57 54.41
CA MET A 623 35.22 -24.63 54.31
C MET A 623 35.46 -24.13 52.87
N LEU A 624 35.81 -22.85 52.77
CA LEU A 624 36.76 -22.28 51.80
C LEU A 624 38.00 -21.82 52.60
N PRO A 625 39.17 -21.59 51.98
CA PRO A 625 39.84 -22.42 50.98
C PRO A 625 41.28 -22.75 51.41
N ILE A 626 41.88 -23.83 50.90
CA ILE A 626 43.35 -24.03 50.93
C ILE A 626 43.84 -24.45 49.54
N LEU A 627 44.97 -23.89 49.16
CA LEU A 627 45.61 -23.99 47.84
C LEU A 627 46.03 -25.41 47.45
N GLY A 628 45.80 -25.72 46.17
CA GLY A 628 46.68 -26.44 45.25
C GLY A 628 47.53 -27.62 45.73
N ILE A 629 47.09 -28.83 45.41
CA ILE A 629 47.96 -29.89 44.84
C ILE A 629 47.25 -30.42 43.59
N GLY A 630 48.00 -30.58 42.49
CA GLY A 630 47.43 -30.74 41.15
C GLY A 630 46.96 -32.14 40.75
N ALA A 631 46.40 -32.19 39.54
CA ALA A 631 46.09 -33.37 38.72
C ALA A 631 44.99 -34.34 39.22
N ILE A 632 43.73 -34.01 38.89
CA ILE A 632 42.74 -35.03 38.49
C ILE A 632 42.14 -34.66 37.14
N VAL A 633 42.26 -35.60 36.21
CA VAL A 633 41.70 -35.54 34.85
C VAL A 633 40.26 -36.06 34.86
N LEU A 634 39.36 -35.29 34.25
CA LEU A 634 38.10 -35.71 33.60
C LEU A 634 37.01 -36.39 34.47
N ALA A 635 35.82 -35.74 34.56
CA ALA A 635 34.57 -36.26 33.97
C ALA A 635 33.32 -35.51 34.50
N SER A 636 32.42 -35.18 33.60
CA SER A 636 31.12 -34.57 33.88
C SER A 636 30.18 -35.52 34.66
N LEU A 637 29.37 -34.97 35.59
CA LEU A 637 28.10 -35.61 36.00
C LEU A 637 27.21 -35.74 34.73
N ILE A 638 26.35 -36.73 34.53
CA ILE A 638 25.09 -37.03 35.22
C ILE A 638 24.64 -38.44 34.77
N ALA A 639 23.99 -39.31 35.54
CA ALA A 639 23.87 -39.50 37.00
C ALA A 639 23.23 -40.90 37.24
N LEU A 640 23.27 -41.43 38.47
CA LEU A 640 22.58 -42.67 38.84
C LEU A 640 22.05 -42.61 40.29
N ILE A 641 20.73 -42.52 40.46
CA ILE A 641 20.08 -42.61 41.78
C ILE A 641 19.83 -44.08 42.11
N VAL A 642 20.65 -44.59 43.04
CA VAL A 642 20.36 -45.60 44.08
C VAL A 642 19.51 -46.82 43.71
N ALA A 643 20.18 -47.98 43.60
CA ALA A 643 19.54 -49.30 43.64
C ALA A 643 19.01 -49.65 45.05
N GLY A 644 17.80 -50.24 45.12
CA GLY A 644 17.00 -50.24 46.37
C GLY A 644 16.27 -51.52 46.80
N ARG A 645 16.65 -52.74 46.35
CA ARG A 645 16.22 -54.07 46.91
C ARG A 645 14.69 -54.39 46.89
N ARG A 646 14.20 -55.44 46.19
CA ARG A 646 14.26 -56.87 46.60
C ARG A 646 13.45 -57.77 45.62
N ARG A 647 13.70 -59.09 45.68
CA ARG A 647 12.98 -60.19 45.02
C ARG A 647 11.48 -60.26 45.39
N HIS A 648 10.59 -60.55 44.43
CA HIS A 648 9.87 -61.85 44.30
C HIS A 648 9.09 -61.97 42.96
N GLU A 649 8.53 -63.15 42.69
CA GLU A 649 7.89 -63.55 41.41
C GLU A 649 6.45 -63.03 41.22
N GLY A 650 5.92 -63.17 39.98
CA GLY A 650 4.53 -62.89 39.59
C GLY A 650 4.46 -62.00 38.34
N LYS A 651 4.41 -62.49 37.09
CA LYS A 651 3.41 -63.34 36.39
C LYS A 651 2.23 -62.52 35.82
N ASP A 652 2.14 -62.50 34.48
CA ASP A 652 1.01 -62.07 33.61
C ASP A 652 0.55 -60.59 33.77
N ASP A 653 0.07 -59.85 32.77
CA ASP A 653 -0.67 -60.26 31.56
C ASP A 653 -0.51 -59.27 30.38
N LYS A 654 -1.14 -59.58 29.24
CA LYS A 654 -1.06 -58.85 27.96
C LYS A 654 -1.94 -57.59 27.90
N ASN A 655 -1.45 -56.53 27.24
CA ASN A 655 -1.95 -56.09 25.91
C ASN A 655 -1.10 -54.92 25.35
#